data_AF-A0A7W1P8X9-F1
#
_entry.id   AF-A0A7W1P8X9-F1
#
_cell.length_a   1.000
_cell.length_b   1.000
_cell.length_c   1.000
_cell.angle_alpha   90.00
_cell.angle_beta   90.00
_cell.angle_gamma   90.00
#
_symmetry.space_group_name_H-M   'P 1'
#
loop_
_entity.id
_entity.type
_entity.pdbx_description
1 polymer ?
#
loop_
_entity_poly.entity_id
_entity_poly.type
_entity_poly.pdbx_seq_one_letter_code
_entity_poly.pdbx_strand_id
1 'polypeptide(L)'
;MTIARVRALRRFSVLTSVAAGALCLSVYAQAPAGGVQDPAWSPDGKRLATSFVDRIWISGAAGRGGRPLTSSPTGAQRDPAWSPDGRSLAYAAETGTGFDIVTAPVGRGRPRTLTSMPGDERWPSWTRDGRVVFSHRPDPLAPWRLYVVPAAGGEPLPLFADAGDDDEREARVSPDGRRLAYISSRDAKDDVDVWVAELPAEPNARGRRIRVTDTRGREGFPAWAPDGARLAYYAVRENAGSIWVTSVQAPGRDVPRERPLPAPVLVSRRGGVPAWSPDGRRIAIAELPPPDPAYNGNPLRNADEPPPLFAVDAFRLWTVDAPLPVDAGAREVSPGVIEPAQLLASFDRVWESLRRMYYSDGPGAAAWTAMREKLRPEARAARTETALEAVVDRLIADQPLINPAVMSNRAVVVSGHPLASEAGAMAMARGGNIVDAAIAASFALGVVEPEASGIGGDGMALLYLKGMREPIVVDYKDQVPIRATSDNPLLRQNTGDGPLAANIPGVVAGMDYLYQRYASRKVSWADLLAPAIRHAEQGFHLDEALPTTIAEGRSYFEKYPESRRIFLPGGRVPRPGDRFVNTDYGATLRTIARDGAQAFYRGDIARRIAADMARNGGLIGLDDLAQYRAIERQPLAGRYRDYTVFSTPPPVSTGLSLIETLQILQNFRPRGEARYLSDADYLHHAIESWKVRDPVGRIADPALWPVDLGEHLDEAHAAWLFKRIDPSRASRFRAPPPAMTTSAPPTERIGRGTTAFAVADADGNMIALTQTLSTWGGTFYVSEGLGFLYNNHLRFGGGGGQPGRFLPLARSSTTNVPTLLFRPEPGAEGPGVPVLAVGAAGNAWILASVYNIILNVLDGGMSAQQAIEAPRFLIGRDPSAPDAARIQIEDRFPIAVLDDLESRGHRFQKISRKGEVRYGYAAAVVVDTGRRMVEGGADPRRSHAARAVQ
;
A
#
# COMPACT_ATOMS: atom_id res chain seq x y z
N MET A 1 54.78 -62.33 -0.21
CA MET A 1 53.47 -62.87 -0.63
C MET A 1 52.90 -61.90 -1.66
N THR A 2 53.10 -62.16 -2.97
CA THR A 2 52.13 -62.84 -3.87
C THR A 2 51.20 -61.79 -4.56
N ILE A 3 51.67 -61.15 -5.65
CA ILE A 3 51.32 -61.42 -7.07
C ILE A 3 49.95 -60.78 -7.49
N ALA A 4 49.96 -59.59 -8.12
CA ALA A 4 49.79 -59.31 -9.58
C ALA A 4 48.30 -59.11 -9.99
N ARG A 5 47.88 -58.32 -11.00
CA ARG A 5 48.37 -57.94 -12.36
C ARG A 5 47.90 -56.48 -12.71
N VAL A 6 48.67 -55.56 -13.33
CA VAL A 6 48.95 -55.40 -14.80
C VAL A 6 47.67 -55.02 -15.58
N ARG A 7 47.51 -53.98 -16.44
CA ARG A 7 48.28 -52.89 -17.13
C ARG A 7 47.22 -51.84 -17.68
N ALA A 8 47.46 -50.65 -18.25
CA ALA A 8 48.60 -49.72 -18.42
C ALA A 8 48.14 -48.33 -18.98
N LEU A 9 49.06 -47.34 -18.96
CA LEU A 9 49.29 -46.13 -19.81
C LEU A 9 48.21 -45.65 -20.84
N ARG A 10 47.79 -44.38 -20.95
CA ARG A 10 48.52 -43.08 -21.16
C ARG A 10 49.53 -43.04 -22.32
N ARG A 11 49.16 -42.43 -23.47
CA ARG A 11 49.98 -41.39 -24.16
C ARG A 11 49.27 -40.69 -25.34
N PHE A 12 49.66 -39.43 -25.53
CA PHE A 12 49.37 -38.53 -26.65
C PHE A 12 49.76 -39.12 -28.02
N SER A 13 49.04 -38.75 -29.09
CA SER A 13 49.51 -37.68 -30.00
C SER A 13 48.54 -37.32 -31.13
N VAL A 14 48.45 -36.01 -31.34
CA VAL A 14 47.88 -35.22 -32.43
C VAL A 14 47.89 -35.88 -33.82
N LEU A 15 46.75 -35.79 -34.52
CA LEU A 15 46.72 -35.56 -35.97
C LEU A 15 45.50 -34.69 -36.34
N THR A 16 45.75 -33.67 -37.14
CA THR A 16 44.84 -32.53 -37.36
C THR A 16 44.01 -32.70 -38.64
N SER A 17 42.83 -32.07 -38.66
CA SER A 17 42.12 -31.60 -39.87
C SER A 17 41.53 -32.66 -40.83
N VAL A 18 40.22 -32.92 -40.70
CA VAL A 18 39.14 -32.67 -41.68
C VAL A 18 37.91 -33.52 -41.29
N ALA A 19 37.03 -32.92 -40.49
CA ALA A 19 35.65 -33.40 -40.25
C ALA A 19 34.85 -32.29 -39.53
N ALA A 20 34.53 -31.22 -40.26
CA ALA A 20 33.58 -30.22 -39.78
C ALA A 20 32.14 -30.70 -40.09
N GLY A 21 31.25 -30.64 -39.10
CA GLY A 21 29.82 -30.88 -39.26
C GLY A 21 29.30 -32.19 -38.67
N ALA A 22 28.21 -32.08 -37.91
CA ALA A 22 27.37 -33.15 -37.35
C ALA A 22 27.91 -33.94 -36.13
N LEU A 23 27.93 -33.30 -34.95
CA LEU A 23 27.54 -33.91 -33.65
C LEU A 23 27.39 -32.85 -32.52
N CYS A 24 26.55 -31.84 -32.74
CA CYS A 24 26.09 -30.90 -31.70
C CYS A 24 24.55 -30.77 -31.69
N LEU A 25 23.88 -31.91 -31.55
CA LEU A 25 22.47 -32.08 -31.19
C LEU A 25 22.47 -33.31 -30.24
N SER A 26 21.82 -33.33 -29.08
CA SER A 26 20.85 -32.37 -28.52
C SER A 26 20.57 -32.69 -27.04
N VAL A 27 20.89 -31.79 -26.10
CA VAL A 27 20.17 -31.60 -24.82
C VAL A 27 20.32 -30.15 -24.37
N TYR A 28 19.52 -29.24 -24.96
CA TYR A 28 19.10 -28.03 -24.26
C TYR A 28 17.62 -28.22 -23.95
N ALA A 29 17.31 -28.65 -22.72
CA ALA A 29 15.94 -28.65 -22.23
C ALA A 29 15.50 -27.19 -22.12
N GLN A 30 14.62 -26.75 -23.02
CA GLN A 30 14.05 -25.41 -22.98
C GLN A 30 13.16 -25.29 -21.75
N ALA A 31 13.48 -24.38 -20.83
CA ALA A 31 12.53 -23.97 -19.80
C ALA A 31 11.30 -23.34 -20.50
N PRO A 32 10.06 -23.65 -20.06
CA PRO A 32 8.88 -23.02 -20.63
C PRO A 32 8.88 -21.52 -20.31
N ALA A 33 8.66 -20.69 -21.34
CA ALA A 33 8.53 -19.26 -21.17
C ALA A 33 7.18 -18.92 -20.50
N GLY A 34 7.21 -18.67 -19.19
CA GLY A 34 6.11 -18.08 -18.44
C GLY A 34 6.08 -16.56 -18.59
N GLY A 35 4.91 -15.93 -18.45
CA GLY A 35 4.69 -14.49 -18.63
C GLY A 35 3.66 -14.12 -19.71
N VAL A 36 2.95 -15.11 -20.26
CA VAL A 36 2.06 -14.95 -21.43
C VAL A 36 0.65 -14.53 -21.01
N GLN A 37 0.13 -13.48 -21.64
CA GLN A 37 -1.16 -12.86 -21.34
C GLN A 37 -1.97 -12.60 -22.62
N ASP A 38 -3.25 -12.26 -22.45
CA ASP A 38 -4.15 -11.75 -23.49
C ASP A 38 -4.13 -12.50 -24.84
N PRO A 39 -4.50 -13.80 -24.88
CA PRO A 39 -4.50 -14.57 -26.11
C PRO A 39 -5.60 -14.08 -27.07
N ALA A 40 -5.27 -13.95 -28.35
CA ALA A 40 -6.23 -13.60 -29.40
C ALA A 40 -5.92 -14.34 -30.70
N TRP A 41 -6.84 -15.20 -31.14
CA TRP A 41 -6.71 -15.94 -32.40
C TRP A 41 -6.97 -15.05 -33.62
N SER A 42 -6.21 -15.25 -34.70
CA SER A 42 -6.53 -14.62 -35.98
C SER A 42 -7.82 -15.19 -36.57
N PRO A 43 -8.61 -14.43 -37.35
CA PRO A 43 -9.89 -14.90 -37.88
C PRO A 43 -9.80 -16.17 -38.76
N ASP A 44 -8.65 -16.40 -39.40
CA ASP A 44 -8.37 -17.58 -40.22
C ASP A 44 -7.91 -18.82 -39.41
N GLY A 45 -7.78 -18.68 -38.09
CA GLY A 45 -7.35 -19.74 -37.18
C GLY A 45 -5.88 -20.15 -37.30
N LYS A 46 -5.04 -19.42 -38.05
CA LYS A 46 -3.66 -19.82 -38.34
C LYS A 46 -2.60 -19.22 -37.41
N ARG A 47 -2.93 -18.13 -36.72
CA ARG A 47 -2.02 -17.38 -35.85
C ARG A 47 -2.65 -17.09 -34.50
N LEU A 48 -1.81 -16.95 -33.50
CA LEU A 48 -2.18 -16.51 -32.15
C LEU A 48 -1.36 -15.26 -31.82
N ALA A 49 -2.06 -14.18 -31.46
CA ALA A 49 -1.46 -13.00 -30.84
C ALA A 49 -1.51 -13.14 -29.32
N THR A 50 -0.47 -12.69 -28.63
CA THR A 50 -0.38 -12.70 -27.16
C THR A 50 0.41 -11.49 -26.67
N SER A 51 0.08 -10.99 -25.48
CA SER A 51 0.95 -10.13 -24.70
C SER A 51 2.04 -10.98 -24.05
N PHE A 52 3.32 -10.64 -24.20
CA PHE A 52 4.42 -11.33 -23.55
C PHE A 52 5.64 -10.40 -23.39
N VAL A 53 6.12 -10.25 -22.15
CA VAL A 53 7.19 -9.31 -21.75
C VAL A 53 6.95 -7.89 -22.31
N ASP A 54 5.79 -7.32 -21.96
CA ASP A 54 5.33 -5.98 -22.36
C ASP A 54 5.27 -5.73 -23.89
N ARG A 55 5.14 -6.79 -24.71
CA ARG A 55 5.06 -6.69 -26.17
C ARG A 55 3.94 -7.55 -26.72
N ILE A 56 3.39 -7.14 -27.86
CA ILE A 56 2.54 -8.04 -28.65
C ILE A 56 3.41 -8.97 -29.49
N TRP A 57 3.19 -10.27 -29.37
CA TRP A 57 3.79 -11.31 -30.16
C TRP A 57 2.77 -11.96 -31.08
N ILE A 58 3.22 -12.44 -32.23
CA ILE A 58 2.42 -13.25 -33.16
C ILE A 58 3.15 -14.56 -33.39
N SER A 59 2.45 -15.65 -33.10
CA SER A 59 2.90 -17.03 -33.20
C SER A 59 1.96 -17.84 -34.11
N GLY A 60 2.30 -19.09 -34.42
CA GLY A 60 1.38 -20.01 -35.10
C GLY A 60 0.18 -20.37 -34.22
N ALA A 61 -0.86 -20.98 -34.79
CA ALA A 61 -2.09 -21.39 -34.09
C ALA A 61 -1.89 -22.21 -32.80
N ALA A 62 -0.80 -22.98 -32.71
CA ALA A 62 -0.43 -23.74 -31.51
C ALA A 62 0.47 -22.92 -30.53
N GLY A 63 0.46 -21.60 -30.66
CA GLY A 63 1.28 -20.62 -29.93
C GLY A 63 2.80 -20.82 -30.03
N ARG A 64 3.30 -21.46 -31.08
CA ARG A 64 4.75 -21.74 -31.28
C ARG A 64 5.37 -20.83 -32.33
N GLY A 65 6.67 -20.59 -32.21
CA GLY A 65 7.46 -19.82 -33.19
C GLY A 65 7.07 -18.35 -33.25
N GLY A 66 6.82 -17.75 -32.10
CA GLY A 66 6.42 -16.35 -31.96
C GLY A 66 7.50 -15.38 -32.46
N ARG A 67 7.04 -14.25 -33.00
CA ARG A 67 7.86 -13.06 -33.26
C ARG A 67 7.12 -11.81 -32.75
N PRO A 68 7.82 -10.77 -32.27
CA PRO A 68 7.15 -9.54 -31.87
C PRO A 68 6.51 -8.84 -33.08
N LEU A 69 5.34 -8.23 -32.87
CA LEU A 69 4.59 -7.47 -33.88
C LEU A 69 5.38 -6.24 -34.38
N THR A 70 6.10 -5.59 -33.47
CA THR A 70 6.91 -4.39 -33.72
C THR A 70 8.37 -4.68 -33.37
N SER A 71 9.34 -4.17 -34.13
CA SER A 71 10.76 -4.42 -33.86
C SER A 71 11.28 -3.63 -32.64
N SER A 72 10.86 -2.37 -32.51
CA SER A 72 11.35 -1.41 -31.53
C SER A 72 10.17 -0.65 -30.90
N PRO A 73 9.56 -1.17 -29.81
CA PRO A 73 8.48 -0.49 -29.09
C PRO A 73 9.00 0.66 -28.24
N THR A 74 8.17 1.67 -28.00
CA THR A 74 8.48 2.86 -27.17
C THR A 74 7.95 2.78 -25.73
N GLY A 75 7.16 1.76 -25.41
CA GLY A 75 6.51 1.54 -24.12
C GLY A 75 5.85 0.15 -24.07
N ALA A 76 5.22 -0.20 -22.95
CA ALA A 76 4.56 -1.51 -22.80
C ALA A 76 3.36 -1.69 -23.74
N GLN A 77 3.11 -2.90 -24.23
CA GLN A 77 2.02 -3.25 -25.16
C GLN A 77 1.20 -4.43 -24.65
N ARG A 78 -0.14 -4.32 -24.63
CA ARG A 78 -1.07 -5.30 -24.04
C ARG A 78 -2.40 -5.40 -24.82
N ASP A 79 -3.24 -6.37 -24.46
CA ASP A 79 -4.61 -6.55 -24.98
C ASP A 79 -4.74 -6.61 -26.53
N PRO A 80 -4.08 -7.53 -27.26
CA PRO A 80 -4.15 -7.59 -28.72
C PRO A 80 -5.52 -8.07 -29.22
N ALA A 81 -6.06 -7.41 -30.24
CA ALA A 81 -7.30 -7.78 -30.92
C ALA A 81 -7.14 -7.70 -32.46
N TRP A 82 -7.46 -8.78 -33.16
CA TRP A 82 -7.32 -8.87 -34.62
C TRP A 82 -8.41 -8.09 -35.34
N SER A 83 -8.03 -7.40 -36.43
CA SER A 83 -8.98 -6.88 -37.40
C SER A 83 -9.76 -8.02 -38.07
N PRO A 84 -11.02 -7.79 -38.54
CA PRO A 84 -11.85 -8.85 -39.11
C PRO A 84 -11.26 -9.52 -40.36
N ASP A 85 -10.38 -8.82 -41.07
CA ASP A 85 -9.65 -9.32 -42.24
C ASP A 85 -8.33 -10.04 -41.89
N GLY A 86 -7.93 -10.07 -40.61
CA GLY A 86 -6.69 -10.67 -40.12
C GLY A 86 -5.41 -10.00 -40.60
N ARG A 87 -5.47 -8.76 -41.11
CA ARG A 87 -4.32 -8.01 -41.63
C ARG A 87 -3.68 -7.07 -40.61
N SER A 88 -4.38 -6.70 -39.55
CA SER A 88 -3.92 -5.76 -38.52
C SER A 88 -4.29 -6.23 -37.11
N LEU A 89 -3.63 -5.64 -36.12
CA LEU A 89 -4.01 -5.73 -34.70
C LEU A 89 -4.31 -4.33 -34.17
N ALA A 90 -5.30 -4.23 -33.29
CA ALA A 90 -5.38 -3.15 -32.30
C ALA A 90 -4.83 -3.69 -30.98
N TYR A 91 -4.20 -2.84 -30.18
CA TYR A 91 -3.65 -3.17 -28.86
C TYR A 91 -3.49 -1.90 -28.02
N ALA A 92 -3.46 -2.01 -26.71
CA ALA A 92 -3.13 -0.90 -25.82
C ALA A 92 -1.60 -0.72 -25.76
N ALA A 93 -1.09 0.51 -25.81
CA ALA A 93 0.33 0.80 -25.68
C ALA A 93 0.63 2.03 -24.81
N GLU A 94 1.69 1.97 -24.02
CA GLU A 94 2.19 3.10 -23.23
C GLU A 94 2.86 4.14 -24.15
N THR A 95 2.30 5.35 -24.16
CA THR A 95 2.63 6.45 -25.10
C THR A 95 2.74 7.81 -24.41
N GLY A 96 2.43 7.89 -23.11
CA GLY A 96 2.43 9.13 -22.33
C GLY A 96 2.31 8.86 -20.83
N THR A 97 1.25 9.38 -20.20
CA THR A 97 0.96 9.18 -18.76
C THR A 97 0.14 7.92 -18.45
N GLY A 98 -0.21 7.13 -19.48
CA GLY A 98 -1.00 5.91 -19.40
C GLY A 98 -0.96 5.15 -20.74
N PHE A 99 -1.97 4.31 -20.98
CA PHE A 99 -2.12 3.55 -22.23
C PHE A 99 -3.03 4.25 -23.25
N ASP A 100 -2.62 4.30 -24.52
CA ASP A 100 -3.46 4.65 -25.67
C ASP A 100 -3.77 3.41 -26.53
N ILE A 101 -4.86 3.43 -27.29
CA ILE A 101 -5.12 2.42 -28.34
C ILE A 101 -4.25 2.67 -29.57
N VAL A 102 -3.50 1.64 -29.98
CA VAL A 102 -2.62 1.64 -31.15
C VAL A 102 -3.07 0.56 -32.14
N THR A 103 -2.95 0.86 -33.42
CA THR A 103 -3.15 -0.12 -34.51
C THR A 103 -1.84 -0.41 -35.24
N ALA A 104 -1.57 -1.66 -35.59
CA ALA A 104 -0.41 -2.00 -36.42
C ALA A 104 -0.72 -3.11 -37.45
N PRO A 105 -0.19 -3.02 -38.67
CA PRO A 105 -0.34 -4.06 -39.69
C PRO A 105 0.53 -5.28 -39.37
N VAL A 106 -0.01 -6.47 -39.62
CA VAL A 106 0.67 -7.74 -39.41
C VAL A 106 1.54 -8.07 -40.63
N GLY A 107 2.70 -7.42 -40.72
CA GLY A 107 3.62 -7.56 -41.84
C GLY A 107 4.60 -6.39 -41.91
N ARG A 108 4.72 -5.78 -43.10
CA ARG A 108 5.50 -4.55 -43.29
C ARG A 108 4.60 -3.33 -43.13
N GLY A 109 4.91 -2.48 -42.17
CA GLY A 109 4.25 -1.19 -41.94
C GLY A 109 4.63 -0.63 -40.57
N ARG A 110 4.17 0.60 -40.26
CA ARG A 110 4.40 1.23 -38.96
C ARG A 110 3.12 1.17 -38.10
N PRO A 111 3.24 1.02 -36.78
CA PRO A 111 2.13 1.28 -35.87
C PRO A 111 1.61 2.71 -35.99
N ARG A 112 0.34 2.90 -35.67
CA ARG A 112 -0.35 4.19 -35.64
C ARG A 112 -1.21 4.25 -34.39
N THR A 113 -0.86 5.17 -33.49
CA THR A 113 -1.70 5.59 -32.37
C THR A 113 -3.04 6.08 -32.91
N LEU A 114 -4.13 5.52 -32.39
CA LEU A 114 -5.49 5.74 -32.87
C LEU A 114 -6.21 6.82 -32.07
N THR A 115 -5.80 6.98 -30.81
CA THR A 115 -6.44 7.72 -29.73
C THR A 115 -5.37 8.28 -28.80
N SER A 116 -5.70 9.28 -28.00
CA SER A 116 -4.75 9.94 -27.08
C SER A 116 -5.49 10.70 -25.99
N MET A 117 -6.51 10.09 -25.39
CA MET A 117 -7.27 10.74 -24.32
C MET A 117 -6.45 10.73 -23.02
N PRO A 118 -6.62 11.74 -22.13
CA PRO A 118 -6.01 11.67 -20.82
C PRO A 118 -6.46 10.41 -20.07
N GLY A 119 -5.53 9.76 -19.36
CA GLY A 119 -5.81 8.59 -18.51
C GLY A 119 -5.34 7.26 -19.12
N ASP A 120 -6.16 6.22 -19.02
CA ASP A 120 -5.87 4.88 -19.54
C ASP A 120 -6.93 4.42 -20.55
N GLU A 121 -6.48 3.80 -21.63
CA GLU A 121 -7.30 3.16 -22.67
C GLU A 121 -6.88 1.70 -22.84
N ARG A 122 -7.82 0.75 -22.71
CA ARG A 122 -7.53 -0.70 -22.61
C ARG A 122 -8.55 -1.56 -23.36
N TRP A 123 -8.20 -2.83 -23.59
CA TRP A 123 -9.08 -3.88 -24.13
C TRP A 123 -9.79 -3.54 -25.45
N PRO A 124 -9.06 -3.19 -26.52
CA PRO A 124 -9.66 -2.95 -27.82
C PRO A 124 -10.35 -4.20 -28.39
N SER A 125 -11.41 -4.00 -29.16
CA SER A 125 -12.14 -5.04 -29.88
C SER A 125 -12.69 -4.49 -31.19
N TRP A 126 -12.51 -5.24 -32.28
CA TRP A 126 -12.90 -4.79 -33.62
C TRP A 126 -14.37 -5.09 -33.92
N THR A 127 -15.04 -4.10 -34.48
CA THR A 127 -16.34 -4.24 -35.14
C THR A 127 -16.16 -4.67 -36.60
N ARG A 128 -17.23 -5.14 -37.26
CA ARG A 128 -17.19 -5.52 -38.68
C ARG A 128 -17.07 -4.35 -39.65
N ASP A 129 -17.55 -3.17 -39.27
CA ASP A 129 -17.46 -1.95 -40.09
C ASP A 129 -16.10 -1.22 -39.98
N GLY A 130 -15.18 -1.74 -39.16
CA GLY A 130 -13.84 -1.19 -39.00
C GLY A 130 -13.71 -0.12 -37.91
N ARG A 131 -14.69 0.03 -37.01
CA ARG A 131 -14.50 0.73 -35.73
C ARG A 131 -13.82 -0.17 -34.69
N VAL A 132 -13.10 0.44 -33.74
CA VAL A 132 -12.54 -0.21 -32.56
C VAL A 132 -13.32 0.26 -31.33
N VAL A 133 -13.92 -0.69 -30.60
CA VAL A 133 -14.50 -0.47 -29.26
C VAL A 133 -13.41 -0.72 -28.23
N PHE A 134 -13.33 0.07 -27.17
CA PHE A 134 -12.34 -0.05 -26.11
C PHE A 134 -12.88 0.49 -24.78
N SER A 135 -12.15 0.30 -23.68
CA SER A 135 -12.48 0.86 -22.37
C SER A 135 -11.56 2.05 -22.07
N HIS A 136 -12.09 3.15 -21.56
CA HIS A 136 -11.33 4.35 -21.17
C HIS A 136 -11.70 4.80 -19.75
N ARG A 137 -10.74 5.41 -19.06
CA ARG A 137 -10.96 6.22 -17.86
C ARG A 137 -10.02 7.44 -17.87
N PRO A 138 -10.46 8.63 -17.43
CA PRO A 138 -9.63 9.84 -17.42
C PRO A 138 -8.51 9.84 -16.36
N ASP A 139 -8.69 9.09 -15.27
CA ASP A 139 -7.72 8.93 -14.20
C ASP A 139 -7.95 7.59 -13.47
N PRO A 140 -7.02 7.12 -12.63
CA PRO A 140 -7.11 5.79 -12.02
C PRO A 140 -8.27 5.56 -11.03
N LEU A 141 -8.93 6.61 -10.54
CA LEU A 141 -10.05 6.53 -9.59
C LEU A 141 -11.41 6.70 -10.28
N ALA A 142 -11.43 7.13 -11.54
CA ALA A 142 -12.65 7.20 -12.35
C ALA A 142 -13.09 5.79 -12.81
N PRO A 143 -14.41 5.52 -12.87
CA PRO A 143 -14.92 4.25 -13.40
C PRO A 143 -14.58 4.12 -14.87
N TRP A 144 -14.29 2.89 -15.30
CA TRP A 144 -14.12 2.58 -16.72
C TRP A 144 -15.42 2.80 -17.49
N ARG A 145 -15.30 3.31 -18.72
CA ARG A 145 -16.42 3.49 -19.65
C ARG A 145 -16.06 2.96 -21.02
N LEU A 146 -17.06 2.50 -21.76
CA LEU A 146 -16.88 1.99 -23.11
C LEU A 146 -16.91 3.12 -24.14
N TYR A 147 -15.89 3.16 -25.00
CA TYR A 147 -15.73 4.13 -26.09
C TYR A 147 -15.59 3.40 -27.42
N VAL A 148 -15.80 4.14 -28.52
CA VAL A 148 -15.60 3.65 -29.89
C VAL A 148 -14.97 4.73 -30.77
N VAL A 149 -14.08 4.31 -31.66
CA VAL A 149 -13.39 5.18 -32.63
C VAL A 149 -13.26 4.47 -33.99
N PRO A 150 -13.39 5.16 -35.14
CA PRO A 150 -13.12 4.57 -36.45
C PRO A 150 -11.64 4.17 -36.57
N ALA A 151 -11.30 2.99 -37.12
CA ALA A 151 -9.90 2.60 -37.31
C ALA A 151 -9.14 3.44 -38.37
N ALA A 152 -9.84 4.33 -39.08
CA ALA A 152 -9.25 5.40 -39.89
C ALA A 152 -8.72 6.58 -39.04
N GLY A 153 -9.05 6.62 -37.75
CA GLY A 153 -8.82 7.76 -36.84
C GLY A 153 -10.04 8.67 -36.75
N GLY A 154 -10.08 9.50 -35.71
CA GLY A 154 -11.19 10.41 -35.40
C GLY A 154 -11.25 10.70 -33.91
N GLU A 155 -12.22 11.49 -33.48
CA GLU A 155 -12.52 11.68 -32.06
C GLU A 155 -13.13 10.40 -31.49
N PRO A 156 -12.64 9.86 -30.36
CA PRO A 156 -13.28 8.73 -29.68
C PRO A 156 -14.54 9.19 -28.96
N LEU A 157 -15.64 8.45 -29.13
CA LEU A 157 -16.93 8.80 -28.57
C LEU A 157 -17.41 7.72 -27.58
N PRO A 158 -18.11 8.09 -26.48
CA PRO A 158 -18.73 7.13 -25.60
C PRO A 158 -19.65 6.20 -26.39
N LEU A 159 -19.60 4.90 -26.14
CA LEU A 159 -20.42 3.93 -26.86
C LEU A 159 -21.89 4.03 -26.44
N PHE A 160 -22.14 4.27 -25.15
CA PHE A 160 -23.48 4.39 -24.57
C PHE A 160 -23.69 5.72 -23.84
N ALA A 161 -24.87 6.31 -24.00
CA ALA A 161 -25.26 7.58 -23.37
C ALA A 161 -25.66 7.47 -21.89
N ASP A 162 -25.89 6.25 -21.39
CA ASP A 162 -26.58 5.96 -20.14
C ASP A 162 -25.76 5.04 -19.21
N ALA A 163 -24.43 5.12 -19.30
CA ALA A 163 -23.50 4.40 -18.42
C ALA A 163 -23.48 4.94 -16.96
N GLY A 164 -24.09 6.10 -16.68
CA GLY A 164 -24.23 6.62 -15.31
C GLY A 164 -22.89 6.74 -14.57
N ASP A 165 -22.81 6.12 -13.40
CA ASP A 165 -21.59 5.92 -12.58
C ASP A 165 -21.13 4.45 -12.60
N ASP A 166 -21.64 3.64 -13.53
CA ASP A 166 -21.26 2.23 -13.67
C ASP A 166 -19.82 2.11 -14.17
N ASP A 167 -19.06 1.16 -13.62
CA ASP A 167 -17.81 0.70 -14.22
C ASP A 167 -18.17 -0.28 -15.36
N GLU A 168 -17.76 0.00 -16.60
CA GLU A 168 -17.98 -0.83 -17.78
C GLU A 168 -16.65 -1.06 -18.53
N ARG A 169 -16.13 -2.31 -18.55
CA ARG A 169 -14.82 -2.64 -19.14
C ARG A 169 -14.71 -4.02 -19.80
N GLU A 170 -13.53 -4.31 -20.37
CA GLU A 170 -13.15 -5.60 -20.98
C GLU A 170 -14.00 -6.02 -22.19
N ALA A 171 -14.55 -5.04 -22.91
CA ALA A 171 -15.48 -5.25 -24.01
C ALA A 171 -14.94 -6.16 -25.14
N ARG A 172 -15.79 -7.07 -25.64
CA ARG A 172 -15.57 -7.92 -26.80
C ARG A 172 -16.79 -7.93 -27.73
N VAL A 173 -16.58 -7.52 -28.97
CA VAL A 173 -17.59 -7.58 -30.03
C VAL A 173 -17.83 -9.03 -30.43
N SER A 174 -19.11 -9.38 -30.67
CA SER A 174 -19.52 -10.72 -31.10
C SER A 174 -19.08 -11.05 -32.53
N PRO A 175 -18.91 -12.33 -32.89
CA PRO A 175 -18.53 -12.75 -34.26
C PRO A 175 -19.55 -12.38 -35.34
N ASP A 176 -20.79 -12.03 -34.99
CA ASP A 176 -21.80 -11.48 -35.92
C ASP A 176 -21.66 -9.96 -36.12
N GLY A 177 -20.95 -9.25 -35.22
CA GLY A 177 -20.79 -7.80 -35.22
C GLY A 177 -21.98 -7.01 -34.68
N ARG A 178 -22.97 -7.68 -34.05
CA ARG A 178 -24.24 -7.07 -33.60
C ARG A 178 -24.37 -6.91 -32.09
N ARG A 179 -23.51 -7.55 -31.30
CA ARG A 179 -23.55 -7.56 -29.84
C ARG A 179 -22.18 -7.30 -29.24
N LEU A 180 -22.17 -6.86 -28.00
CA LEU A 180 -20.98 -6.64 -27.19
C LEU A 180 -21.14 -7.42 -25.89
N ALA A 181 -20.12 -8.18 -25.49
CA ALA A 181 -20.00 -8.71 -24.13
C ALA A 181 -18.95 -7.90 -23.38
N TYR A 182 -19.17 -7.61 -22.11
CA TYR A 182 -18.29 -6.79 -21.27
C TYR A 182 -18.58 -7.09 -19.79
N ILE A 183 -17.77 -6.60 -18.85
CA ILE A 183 -18.12 -6.65 -17.42
C ILE A 183 -18.64 -5.31 -16.91
N SER A 184 -19.56 -5.35 -15.95
CA SER A 184 -20.06 -4.14 -15.32
C SER A 184 -20.49 -4.29 -13.86
N SER A 185 -20.28 -3.24 -13.08
CA SER A 185 -20.84 -3.06 -11.73
C SER A 185 -22.31 -2.59 -11.72
N ARG A 186 -22.94 -2.49 -12.90
CA ARG A 186 -24.36 -2.13 -13.03
C ARG A 186 -25.22 -3.04 -12.15
N ASP A 187 -26.13 -2.44 -11.38
CA ASP A 187 -27.03 -3.12 -10.44
C ASP A 187 -26.33 -3.91 -9.29
N ALA A 188 -25.02 -3.74 -9.08
CA ALA A 188 -24.25 -4.39 -8.01
C ALA A 188 -23.30 -3.41 -7.29
N LYS A 189 -23.44 -3.25 -5.96
CA LYS A 189 -22.61 -2.28 -5.20
C LYS A 189 -21.19 -2.74 -4.87
N ASP A 190 -20.94 -4.04 -4.86
CA ASP A 190 -19.67 -4.66 -4.44
C ASP A 190 -19.29 -5.87 -5.33
N ASP A 191 -19.76 -5.92 -6.58
CA ASP A 191 -19.46 -7.01 -7.53
C ASP A 191 -19.37 -6.51 -8.98
N VAL A 192 -18.82 -7.34 -9.87
CA VAL A 192 -18.80 -7.12 -11.33
C VAL A 192 -19.19 -8.39 -12.08
N ASP A 193 -20.26 -8.29 -12.86
CA ASP A 193 -20.85 -9.40 -13.61
C ASP A 193 -20.57 -9.30 -15.11
N VAL A 194 -20.79 -10.37 -15.86
CA VAL A 194 -20.78 -10.36 -17.33
C VAL A 194 -22.11 -9.85 -17.86
N TRP A 195 -22.05 -8.81 -18.69
CA TRP A 195 -23.18 -8.20 -19.37
C TRP A 195 -23.06 -8.36 -20.90
N VAL A 196 -24.20 -8.45 -21.57
CA VAL A 196 -24.31 -8.40 -23.03
C VAL A 196 -25.23 -7.27 -23.45
N ALA A 197 -24.79 -6.47 -24.41
CA ALA A 197 -25.57 -5.41 -25.04
C ALA A 197 -25.72 -5.63 -26.55
N GLU A 198 -26.77 -5.05 -27.14
CA GLU A 198 -26.80 -4.78 -28.57
C GLU A 198 -25.75 -3.71 -28.91
N LEU A 199 -24.93 -3.95 -29.93
CA LEU A 199 -23.94 -2.97 -30.39
C LEU A 199 -24.69 -1.88 -31.18
N PRO A 200 -24.66 -0.61 -30.74
CA PRO A 200 -25.44 0.42 -31.40
C PRO A 200 -24.84 0.79 -32.76
N ALA A 201 -25.70 1.19 -33.70
CA ALA A 201 -25.27 1.65 -35.01
C ALA A 201 -24.39 2.90 -34.88
N GLU A 202 -24.90 3.91 -34.18
CA GLU A 202 -24.20 5.16 -33.85
C GLU A 202 -23.67 5.15 -32.40
N PRO A 203 -22.54 5.82 -32.12
CA PRO A 203 -22.07 6.02 -30.75
C PRO A 203 -23.03 6.90 -29.93
N ASN A 204 -22.84 6.91 -28.61
CA ASN A 204 -23.63 7.69 -27.66
C ASN A 204 -25.15 7.41 -27.77
N ALA A 205 -25.52 6.15 -28.04
CA ALA A 205 -26.90 5.68 -28.07
C ALA A 205 -27.30 5.05 -26.73
N ARG A 206 -28.60 4.85 -26.51
CA ARG A 206 -29.08 3.94 -25.45
C ARG A 206 -29.21 2.53 -26.03
N GLY A 207 -28.67 1.54 -25.33
CA GLY A 207 -28.66 0.15 -25.76
C GLY A 207 -29.41 -0.77 -24.78
N ARG A 208 -30.08 -1.81 -25.31
CA ARG A 208 -30.60 -2.89 -24.48
C ARG A 208 -29.43 -3.69 -23.92
N ARG A 209 -29.36 -3.80 -22.59
CA ARG A 209 -28.37 -4.58 -21.84
C ARG A 209 -29.06 -5.77 -21.15
N ILE A 210 -28.35 -6.89 -21.01
CA ILE A 210 -28.80 -8.10 -20.33
C ILE A 210 -27.65 -8.60 -19.46
N ARG A 211 -27.90 -8.78 -18.15
CA ARG A 211 -26.99 -9.45 -17.22
C ARG A 211 -26.98 -10.95 -17.53
N VAL A 212 -25.80 -11.52 -17.79
CA VAL A 212 -25.61 -12.93 -18.19
C VAL A 212 -25.27 -13.81 -17.00
N THR A 213 -24.67 -13.23 -15.96
CA THR A 213 -24.25 -13.89 -14.72
C THR A 213 -24.70 -13.08 -13.50
N ASP A 214 -25.01 -13.77 -12.42
CA ASP A 214 -25.51 -13.19 -11.16
C ASP A 214 -24.86 -13.81 -9.91
N THR A 215 -23.81 -14.60 -10.12
CA THR A 215 -23.21 -15.43 -9.09
C THR A 215 -22.07 -14.69 -8.41
N ARG A 216 -22.30 -14.34 -7.14
CA ARG A 216 -21.40 -13.52 -6.31
C ARG A 216 -19.91 -13.90 -6.43
N GLY A 217 -19.07 -12.90 -6.71
CA GLY A 217 -17.62 -12.98 -6.71
C GLY A 217 -17.03 -12.71 -8.10
N ARG A 218 -15.84 -12.09 -8.10
CA ARG A 218 -15.21 -11.49 -9.29
C ARG A 218 -15.28 -12.36 -10.56
N GLU A 219 -15.89 -11.79 -11.60
CA GLU A 219 -15.88 -12.29 -12.96
C GLU A 219 -15.08 -11.36 -13.90
N GLY A 220 -14.75 -11.84 -15.10
CA GLY A 220 -13.93 -11.10 -16.06
C GLY A 220 -13.72 -11.79 -17.39
N PHE A 221 -13.04 -11.10 -18.29
CA PHE A 221 -12.53 -11.54 -19.58
C PHE A 221 -13.54 -12.36 -20.43
N PRO A 222 -14.73 -11.80 -20.74
CA PRO A 222 -15.70 -12.49 -21.57
C PRO A 222 -15.16 -12.70 -22.99
N ALA A 223 -15.31 -13.91 -23.53
CA ALA A 223 -14.82 -14.29 -24.86
C ALA A 223 -15.89 -15.08 -25.63
N TRP A 224 -16.32 -14.55 -26.77
CA TRP A 224 -17.34 -15.18 -27.62
C TRP A 224 -16.84 -16.45 -28.30
N ALA A 225 -17.67 -17.50 -28.25
CA ALA A 225 -17.53 -18.62 -29.17
C ALA A 225 -17.89 -18.19 -30.62
N PRO A 226 -17.32 -18.82 -31.67
CA PRO A 226 -17.57 -18.41 -33.06
C PRO A 226 -19.04 -18.48 -33.51
N ASP A 227 -19.86 -19.26 -32.81
CA ASP A 227 -21.31 -19.34 -33.02
C ASP A 227 -22.08 -18.09 -32.55
N GLY A 228 -21.47 -17.22 -31.76
CA GLY A 228 -22.13 -16.05 -31.15
C GLY A 228 -23.24 -16.39 -30.15
N ALA A 229 -23.39 -17.65 -29.77
CA ALA A 229 -24.40 -18.16 -28.85
C ALA A 229 -23.82 -18.51 -27.47
N ARG A 230 -22.49 -18.63 -27.34
CA ARG A 230 -21.81 -18.93 -26.08
C ARG A 230 -20.72 -17.92 -25.74
N LEU A 231 -20.51 -17.72 -24.44
CA LEU A 231 -19.41 -16.95 -23.86
C LEU A 231 -18.57 -17.85 -22.96
N ALA A 232 -17.25 -17.84 -23.13
CA ALA A 232 -16.32 -18.23 -22.07
C ALA A 232 -16.02 -17.00 -21.20
N TYR A 233 -15.78 -17.18 -19.91
CA TYR A 233 -15.40 -16.10 -19.01
C TYR A 233 -14.58 -16.62 -17.82
N TYR A 234 -13.78 -15.73 -17.24
CA TYR A 234 -13.08 -15.95 -15.99
C TYR A 234 -14.02 -15.76 -14.81
N ALA A 235 -13.95 -16.64 -13.81
CA ALA A 235 -14.64 -16.45 -12.54
C ALA A 235 -13.78 -16.92 -11.36
N VAL A 236 -13.78 -16.14 -10.28
CA VAL A 236 -13.25 -16.54 -8.98
C VAL A 236 -14.35 -17.24 -8.19
N ARG A 237 -14.08 -18.48 -7.76
CA ARG A 237 -14.95 -19.27 -6.88
C ARG A 237 -14.05 -19.93 -5.84
N GLU A 238 -14.43 -19.87 -4.56
CA GLU A 238 -13.66 -20.47 -3.45
C GLU A 238 -12.17 -20.05 -3.40
N ASN A 239 -11.89 -18.77 -3.73
CA ASN A 239 -10.53 -18.20 -3.90
C ASN A 239 -9.67 -18.82 -5.03
N ALA A 240 -10.24 -19.68 -5.88
CA ALA A 240 -9.61 -20.18 -7.09
C ALA A 240 -10.17 -19.48 -8.34
N GLY A 241 -9.29 -19.05 -9.24
CA GLY A 241 -9.69 -18.62 -10.58
C GLY A 241 -10.02 -19.83 -11.47
N SER A 242 -11.01 -19.70 -12.35
CA SER A 242 -11.46 -20.79 -13.23
C SER A 242 -12.12 -20.26 -14.51
N ILE A 243 -12.21 -21.08 -15.56
CA ILE A 243 -12.92 -20.73 -16.81
C ILE A 243 -14.25 -21.45 -16.90
N TRP A 244 -15.30 -20.65 -17.09
CA TRP A 244 -16.68 -21.11 -17.24
C TRP A 244 -17.19 -20.77 -18.64
N VAL A 245 -18.12 -21.57 -19.15
CA VAL A 245 -18.82 -21.32 -20.41
C VAL A 245 -20.32 -21.26 -20.16
N THR A 246 -20.96 -20.17 -20.58
CA THR A 246 -22.41 -19.95 -20.48
C THR A 246 -23.02 -19.71 -21.87
N SER A 247 -24.33 -19.89 -21.97
CA SER A 247 -25.10 -19.62 -23.18
C SER A 247 -25.72 -18.22 -23.11
N VAL A 248 -25.77 -17.52 -24.24
CA VAL A 248 -26.34 -16.16 -24.33
C VAL A 248 -27.64 -16.23 -25.13
N GLN A 249 -28.75 -15.84 -24.51
CA GLN A 249 -30.01 -15.69 -25.25
C GLN A 249 -29.92 -14.52 -26.24
N ALA A 250 -30.40 -14.74 -27.46
CA ALA A 250 -30.59 -13.65 -28.40
C ALA A 250 -31.73 -12.73 -27.91
N PRO A 251 -31.58 -11.39 -27.95
CA PRO A 251 -32.66 -10.47 -27.61
C PRO A 251 -33.77 -10.51 -28.68
N GLY A 252 -34.68 -11.48 -28.57
CA GLY A 252 -35.92 -11.50 -29.32
C GLY A 252 -36.89 -10.42 -28.82
N ARG A 253 -37.80 -9.97 -29.71
CA ARG A 253 -38.92 -9.07 -29.33
C ARG A 253 -40.11 -9.82 -28.72
N ASP A 254 -40.29 -11.09 -29.03
CA ASP A 254 -41.43 -11.91 -28.61
C ASP A 254 -41.01 -13.29 -28.08
N VAL A 255 -40.27 -13.32 -26.96
CA VAL A 255 -40.01 -14.57 -26.21
C VAL A 255 -40.83 -14.53 -24.92
N PRO A 256 -41.89 -15.36 -24.77
CA PRO A 256 -42.63 -15.45 -23.52
C PRO A 256 -41.74 -16.00 -22.42
N ARG A 257 -41.75 -15.34 -21.24
CA ARG A 257 -41.19 -15.75 -19.93
C ARG A 257 -40.08 -16.81 -19.95
N GLU A 258 -38.86 -16.34 -19.71
CA GLU A 258 -37.84 -17.04 -18.90
C GLU A 258 -37.81 -18.56 -19.06
N ARG A 259 -37.36 -19.03 -20.23
CA ARG A 259 -36.73 -20.35 -20.26
C ARG A 259 -35.38 -20.19 -19.56
N PRO A 260 -35.14 -20.84 -18.39
CA PRO A 260 -33.88 -20.67 -17.68
C PRO A 260 -32.73 -21.07 -18.60
N LEU A 261 -31.69 -20.23 -18.64
CA LEU A 261 -30.46 -20.55 -19.35
C LEU A 261 -29.85 -21.84 -18.78
N PRO A 262 -29.20 -22.68 -19.61
CA PRO A 262 -28.38 -23.76 -19.09
C PRO A 262 -27.35 -23.19 -18.11
N ALA A 263 -27.20 -23.84 -16.96
CA ALA A 263 -26.24 -23.40 -15.94
C ALA A 263 -24.83 -23.30 -16.54
N PRO A 264 -24.01 -22.30 -16.16
CA PRO A 264 -22.63 -22.19 -16.60
C PRO A 264 -21.85 -23.48 -16.35
N VAL A 265 -21.09 -23.92 -17.35
CA VAL A 265 -20.30 -25.15 -17.30
C VAL A 265 -18.84 -24.78 -17.00
N LEU A 266 -18.27 -25.36 -15.94
CA LEU A 266 -16.84 -25.29 -15.67
C LEU A 266 -16.08 -26.07 -16.78
N VAL A 267 -15.21 -25.39 -17.52
CA VAL A 267 -14.42 -25.99 -18.61
C VAL A 267 -12.95 -26.14 -18.22
N SER A 268 -12.43 -25.32 -17.31
CA SER A 268 -11.07 -25.45 -16.80
C SER A 268 -10.93 -24.92 -15.37
N ARG A 269 -10.13 -25.64 -14.55
CA ARG A 269 -9.70 -25.16 -13.23
C ARG A 269 -8.51 -24.19 -13.31
N ARG A 270 -8.01 -23.92 -14.51
CA ARG A 270 -6.95 -22.96 -14.80
C ARG A 270 -7.59 -21.59 -14.99
N GLY A 271 -7.61 -20.77 -13.95
CA GLY A 271 -8.10 -19.40 -14.04
C GLY A 271 -7.21 -18.54 -14.93
N GLY A 272 -7.79 -17.85 -15.92
CA GLY A 272 -7.01 -17.03 -16.84
C GLY A 272 -7.85 -16.14 -17.75
N VAL A 273 -7.20 -15.53 -18.74
CA VAL A 273 -7.86 -14.83 -19.86
C VAL A 273 -8.19 -15.85 -20.96
N PRO A 274 -9.48 -16.13 -21.26
CA PRO A 274 -9.85 -17.11 -22.27
C PRO A 274 -9.96 -16.52 -23.68
N ALA A 275 -9.69 -17.33 -24.70
CA ALA A 275 -9.95 -16.99 -26.10
C ALA A 275 -10.32 -18.24 -26.92
N TRP A 276 -11.47 -18.20 -27.60
CA TRP A 276 -11.91 -19.30 -28.46
C TRP A 276 -11.08 -19.38 -29.75
N SER A 277 -10.81 -20.61 -30.20
CA SER A 277 -10.36 -20.85 -31.57
C SER A 277 -11.50 -20.59 -32.57
N PRO A 278 -11.23 -20.09 -33.80
CA PRO A 278 -12.28 -19.78 -34.78
C PRO A 278 -13.11 -20.97 -35.27
N ASP A 279 -12.61 -22.20 -35.07
CA ASP A 279 -13.35 -23.45 -35.34
C ASP A 279 -14.27 -23.87 -34.18
N GLY A 280 -14.24 -23.15 -33.06
CA GLY A 280 -15.06 -23.40 -31.87
C GLY A 280 -14.70 -24.65 -31.08
N ARG A 281 -13.56 -25.30 -31.38
CA ARG A 281 -13.14 -26.59 -30.80
C ARG A 281 -12.23 -26.48 -29.59
N ARG A 282 -11.59 -25.33 -29.38
CA ARG A 282 -10.61 -25.10 -28.30
C ARG A 282 -10.77 -23.74 -27.65
N ILE A 283 -10.33 -23.64 -26.41
CA ILE A 283 -10.13 -22.38 -25.70
C ILE A 283 -8.64 -22.28 -25.35
N ALA A 284 -8.00 -21.19 -25.76
CA ALA A 284 -6.70 -20.78 -25.22
C ALA A 284 -6.92 -20.05 -23.89
N ILE A 285 -6.12 -20.36 -22.88
CA ILE A 285 -6.20 -19.77 -21.54
C ILE A 285 -4.81 -19.27 -21.17
N ALA A 286 -4.64 -17.96 -21.03
CA ALA A 286 -3.46 -17.40 -20.37
C ALA A 286 -3.73 -17.36 -18.86
N GLU A 287 -3.10 -18.25 -18.09
CA GLU A 287 -3.30 -18.32 -16.64
C GLU A 287 -3.00 -16.98 -15.98
N LEU A 288 -3.91 -16.57 -15.10
CA LEU A 288 -3.68 -15.53 -14.12
C LEU A 288 -3.22 -16.23 -12.83
N PRO A 289 -2.41 -15.58 -11.98
CA PRO A 289 -2.12 -16.15 -10.66
C PRO A 289 -3.43 -16.36 -9.88
N PRO A 290 -3.43 -17.20 -8.83
CA PRO A 290 -4.50 -17.21 -7.86
C PRO A 290 -4.81 -15.77 -7.39
N PRO A 291 -6.08 -15.37 -7.28
CA PRO A 291 -6.45 -14.09 -6.69
C PRO A 291 -6.06 -14.12 -5.21
N ASP A 292 -4.88 -13.60 -4.89
CA ASP A 292 -4.39 -13.42 -3.52
C ASP A 292 -5.50 -12.73 -2.69
N PRO A 293 -6.01 -13.36 -1.61
CA PRO A 293 -7.12 -12.83 -0.83
C PRO A 293 -6.71 -11.67 0.09
N ALA A 294 -6.01 -10.67 -0.46
CA ALA A 294 -6.05 -9.28 0.01
C ALA A 294 -5.56 -8.28 -1.04
N TYR A 295 -5.97 -7.04 -0.82
CA TYR A 295 -5.33 -5.84 -1.34
C TYR A 295 -3.80 -5.90 -1.15
N ASN A 296 -3.04 -5.98 -2.25
CA ASN A 296 -1.58 -6.10 -2.26
C ASN A 296 -0.85 -4.75 -2.07
N GLY A 297 -1.46 -3.83 -1.32
CA GLY A 297 -0.89 -2.50 -1.13
C GLY A 297 -0.85 -1.61 -2.36
N ASN A 298 -1.36 -1.98 -3.55
CA ASN A 298 -1.35 -1.04 -4.68
C ASN A 298 -2.68 -0.27 -4.75
N PRO A 299 -2.72 1.01 -4.36
CA PRO A 299 -3.91 1.85 -4.54
C PRO A 299 -4.24 2.08 -6.01
N LEU A 300 -3.29 1.86 -6.93
CA LEU A 300 -3.48 1.95 -8.37
C LEU A 300 -3.44 0.58 -9.08
N ARG A 301 -3.45 -0.55 -8.33
CA ARG A 301 -3.73 -1.86 -8.96
C ARG A 301 -5.23 -1.95 -9.09
N ASN A 302 -5.70 -1.63 -10.28
CA ASN A 302 -7.00 -2.11 -10.71
C ASN A 302 -7.02 -3.63 -10.50
N ALA A 303 -8.19 -4.21 -10.26
CA ALA A 303 -8.33 -5.67 -10.25
C ALA A 303 -7.73 -6.31 -11.53
N ASP A 304 -7.71 -5.55 -12.63
CA ASP A 304 -7.36 -5.91 -13.99
C ASP A 304 -5.86 -5.71 -14.32
N GLU A 305 -5.04 -5.27 -13.35
CA GLU A 305 -3.58 -5.33 -13.45
C GLU A 305 -3.05 -6.72 -13.02
N PRO A 306 -2.31 -7.42 -13.89
CA PRO A 306 -1.57 -8.63 -13.51
C PRO A 306 -0.53 -8.33 -12.41
N PRO A 307 -0.08 -9.34 -11.63
CA PRO A 307 1.05 -9.18 -10.71
C PRO A 307 2.31 -8.61 -11.40
N PRO A 308 3.28 -8.09 -10.60
CA PRO A 308 4.49 -7.47 -11.12
C PRO A 308 5.29 -8.38 -12.06
N LEU A 309 6.18 -7.73 -12.83
CA LEU A 309 7.10 -8.26 -13.86
C LEU A 309 7.79 -9.61 -13.59
N PHE A 310 7.84 -10.07 -12.34
CA PHE A 310 8.59 -11.23 -11.86
C PHE A 310 7.72 -12.42 -11.44
N ALA A 311 6.39 -12.32 -11.56
CA ALA A 311 5.50 -13.49 -11.43
C ALA A 311 5.47 -14.36 -12.71
N VAL A 312 6.59 -14.47 -13.44
CA VAL A 312 6.65 -15.12 -14.77
C VAL A 312 6.23 -16.59 -14.73
N ASP A 313 6.64 -17.34 -13.70
CA ASP A 313 6.24 -18.75 -13.50
C ASP A 313 4.71 -18.97 -13.34
N ALA A 314 3.95 -17.91 -13.02
CA ALA A 314 2.51 -17.95 -12.79
C ALA A 314 1.64 -17.70 -14.05
N PHE A 315 2.23 -17.31 -15.19
CA PHE A 315 1.49 -17.01 -16.43
C PHE A 315 1.82 -18.00 -17.54
N ARG A 316 1.19 -19.17 -17.51
CA ARG A 316 1.31 -20.19 -18.56
C ARG A 316 0.18 -20.05 -19.56
N LEU A 317 0.49 -20.20 -20.85
CA LEU A 317 -0.52 -20.32 -21.89
C LEU A 317 -0.89 -21.80 -22.08
N TRP A 318 -2.18 -22.09 -21.97
CA TRP A 318 -2.76 -23.42 -22.19
C TRP A 318 -3.70 -23.41 -23.37
N THR A 319 -3.91 -24.56 -24.00
CA THR A 319 -5.09 -24.83 -24.84
C THR A 319 -5.84 -26.03 -24.31
N VAL A 320 -7.15 -25.90 -24.10
CA VAL A 320 -8.07 -26.99 -23.71
C VAL A 320 -9.08 -27.25 -24.83
N ASP A 321 -9.59 -28.49 -24.93
CA ASP A 321 -10.65 -28.85 -25.87
C ASP A 321 -12.02 -28.43 -25.33
N ALA A 322 -12.91 -27.94 -26.20
CA ALA A 322 -14.16 -27.32 -25.79
C ALA A 322 -15.38 -27.78 -26.61
N PRO A 323 -16.56 -28.01 -25.99
CA PRO A 323 -16.85 -28.09 -24.55
C PRO A 323 -16.79 -29.57 -24.09
N LEU A 324 -15.60 -30.06 -23.76
CA LEU A 324 -15.40 -31.41 -23.19
C LEU A 324 -15.09 -31.28 -21.67
N PRO A 325 -14.94 -32.39 -20.90
CA PRO A 325 -14.78 -32.34 -19.46
C PRO A 325 -13.62 -31.43 -18.99
N VAL A 326 -13.69 -30.99 -17.73
CA VAL A 326 -12.73 -30.08 -17.10
C VAL A 326 -11.28 -30.45 -17.43
N ASP A 327 -10.56 -29.50 -18.05
CA ASP A 327 -9.15 -29.63 -18.47
C ASP A 327 -8.84 -30.75 -19.50
N ALA A 328 -9.87 -31.25 -20.22
CA ALA A 328 -9.69 -32.22 -21.29
C ALA A 328 -8.80 -31.68 -22.43
N GLY A 329 -7.85 -32.49 -22.87
CA GLY A 329 -6.93 -32.14 -23.95
C GLY A 329 -5.90 -31.04 -23.61
N ALA A 330 -5.83 -30.60 -22.34
CA ALA A 330 -4.96 -29.51 -21.90
C ALA A 330 -3.50 -29.67 -22.32
N ARG A 331 -2.95 -28.65 -23.00
CA ARG A 331 -1.54 -28.58 -23.43
C ARG A 331 -0.96 -27.21 -23.12
N GLU A 332 0.21 -27.19 -22.48
CA GLU A 332 0.99 -25.98 -22.26
C GLU A 332 1.69 -25.53 -23.57
N VAL A 333 1.83 -24.22 -23.72
CA VAL A 333 2.30 -23.56 -24.93
C VAL A 333 3.31 -22.47 -24.59
N SER A 334 4.53 -22.56 -25.12
CA SER A 334 5.60 -21.58 -24.91
C SER A 334 5.87 -20.78 -26.20
N PRO A 335 5.77 -19.44 -26.21
CA PRO A 335 5.79 -18.65 -27.44
C PRO A 335 7.15 -18.53 -28.14
N GLY A 336 8.29 -18.63 -27.44
CA GLY A 336 9.60 -18.57 -28.10
C GLY A 336 10.79 -18.45 -27.16
N VAL A 337 11.97 -18.24 -27.76
CA VAL A 337 13.22 -17.91 -27.05
C VAL A 337 13.25 -16.41 -26.78
N ILE A 338 13.64 -16.03 -25.56
CA ILE A 338 13.78 -14.63 -25.17
C ILE A 338 15.11 -14.09 -25.70
N GLU A 339 15.05 -13.00 -26.45
CA GLU A 339 16.24 -12.37 -27.02
C GLU A 339 16.97 -11.51 -25.96
N PRO A 340 18.32 -11.53 -25.87
CA PRO A 340 19.05 -10.73 -24.86
C PRO A 340 18.76 -9.22 -24.88
N ALA A 341 18.39 -8.67 -26.05
CA ALA A 341 17.97 -7.28 -26.18
C ALA A 341 16.64 -6.98 -25.45
N GLN A 342 15.76 -7.97 -25.27
CA GLN A 342 14.49 -7.85 -24.56
C GLN A 342 14.71 -7.81 -23.05
N LEU A 343 15.61 -8.67 -22.54
CA LEU A 343 16.03 -8.68 -21.14
C LEU A 343 16.63 -7.32 -20.73
N LEU A 344 17.57 -6.80 -21.54
CA LEU A 344 18.16 -5.47 -21.31
C LEU A 344 17.10 -4.34 -21.29
N ALA A 345 16.11 -4.39 -22.19
CA ALA A 345 15.03 -3.41 -22.21
C ALA A 345 14.14 -3.50 -20.97
N SER A 346 13.93 -4.68 -20.38
CA SER A 346 13.19 -4.84 -19.12
C SER A 346 13.95 -4.25 -17.93
N PHE A 347 15.26 -4.45 -17.85
CA PHE A 347 16.11 -3.77 -16.86
C PHE A 347 16.05 -2.24 -17.01
N ASP A 348 16.16 -1.71 -18.24
CA ASP A 348 16.05 -0.27 -18.50
C ASP A 348 14.66 0.29 -18.09
N ARG A 349 13.56 -0.46 -18.27
CA ARG A 349 12.21 -0.06 -17.79
C ARG A 349 12.09 -0.03 -16.27
N VAL A 350 12.64 -1.03 -15.57
CA VAL A 350 12.63 -1.04 -14.09
C VAL A 350 13.43 0.14 -13.54
N TRP A 351 14.59 0.42 -14.12
CA TRP A 351 15.42 1.55 -13.70
C TRP A 351 14.71 2.90 -13.90
N GLU A 352 14.13 3.13 -15.08
CA GLU A 352 13.42 4.37 -15.40
C GLU A 352 12.17 4.54 -14.53
N SER A 353 11.48 3.45 -14.19
CA SER A 353 10.30 3.49 -13.31
C SER A 353 10.65 3.98 -11.90
N LEU A 354 11.70 3.42 -11.29
CA LEU A 354 12.21 3.87 -9.99
C LEU A 354 12.80 5.29 -10.08
N ARG A 355 13.46 5.64 -11.20
CA ARG A 355 13.90 7.01 -11.45
C ARG A 355 12.73 7.99 -11.36
N ARG A 356 11.61 7.72 -12.04
CA ARG A 356 10.44 8.61 -12.02
C ARG A 356 9.78 8.75 -10.65
N MET A 357 9.88 7.75 -9.78
CA MET A 357 9.23 7.76 -8.45
C MET A 357 10.09 8.38 -7.34
N TYR A 358 11.40 8.10 -7.33
CA TYR A 358 12.27 8.39 -6.19
C TYR A 358 13.56 9.16 -6.53
N TYR A 359 13.93 9.23 -7.81
CA TYR A 359 15.24 9.75 -8.25
C TYR A 359 15.11 10.61 -9.52
N SER A 360 13.98 11.31 -9.64
CA SER A 360 13.64 12.19 -10.76
C SER A 360 14.46 13.48 -10.68
N ASP A 361 14.60 13.98 -9.46
CA ASP A 361 15.49 15.03 -8.99
C ASP A 361 16.10 14.64 -7.62
N GLY A 362 16.67 15.62 -6.90
CA GLY A 362 17.23 15.40 -5.56
C GLY A 362 18.63 14.74 -5.51
N PRO A 363 19.19 14.57 -4.30
CA PRO A 363 20.58 14.13 -4.11
C PRO A 363 20.83 12.67 -4.50
N GLY A 364 19.83 11.80 -4.42
CA GLY A 364 19.94 10.39 -4.84
C GLY A 364 20.05 10.20 -6.36
N ALA A 365 19.61 11.16 -7.19
CA ALA A 365 19.49 11.00 -8.64
C ALA A 365 20.81 10.69 -9.36
N ALA A 366 21.92 11.31 -8.93
CA ALA A 366 23.24 11.04 -9.49
C ALA A 366 23.73 9.62 -9.15
N ALA A 367 23.52 9.17 -7.90
CA ALA A 367 23.88 7.83 -7.46
C ALA A 367 23.03 6.76 -8.17
N TRP A 368 21.73 7.00 -8.35
CA TRP A 368 20.84 6.12 -9.08
C TRP A 368 21.24 5.96 -10.56
N THR A 369 21.69 7.04 -11.18
CA THR A 369 22.22 7.03 -12.55
C THR A 369 23.54 6.26 -12.64
N ALA A 370 24.46 6.46 -11.70
CA ALA A 370 25.72 5.70 -11.64
C ALA A 370 25.48 4.19 -11.44
N MET A 371 24.47 3.80 -10.65
CA MET A 371 24.17 2.39 -10.43
C MET A 371 23.62 1.69 -11.68
N ARG A 372 22.89 2.40 -12.56
CA ARG A 372 22.54 1.85 -13.88
C ARG A 372 23.77 1.54 -14.68
N GLU A 373 24.69 2.47 -14.84
CA GLU A 373 25.88 2.25 -15.68
C GLU A 373 26.81 1.16 -15.12
N LYS A 374 26.79 0.94 -13.79
CA LYS A 374 27.43 -0.21 -13.13
C LYS A 374 26.78 -1.56 -13.52
N LEU A 375 25.45 -1.69 -13.41
CA LEU A 375 24.75 -2.99 -13.54
C LEU A 375 24.28 -3.32 -14.97
N ARG A 376 24.12 -2.31 -15.83
CA ARG A 376 23.64 -2.47 -17.22
C ARG A 376 24.52 -3.38 -18.10
N PRO A 377 25.85 -3.46 -17.95
CA PRO A 377 26.68 -4.45 -18.64
C PRO A 377 26.29 -5.89 -18.28
N GLU A 378 25.98 -6.16 -17.00
CA GLU A 378 25.53 -7.48 -16.54
C GLU A 378 24.12 -7.81 -17.08
N ALA A 379 23.19 -6.84 -17.04
CA ALA A 379 21.86 -6.99 -17.66
C ALA A 379 21.93 -7.28 -19.18
N ARG A 380 22.94 -6.73 -19.89
CA ARG A 380 23.22 -7.04 -21.31
C ARG A 380 23.86 -8.43 -21.50
N ALA A 381 24.56 -8.93 -20.50
CA ALA A 381 25.16 -10.27 -20.50
C ALA A 381 24.15 -11.38 -20.17
N ALA A 382 23.01 -11.05 -19.53
CA ALA A 382 21.94 -11.99 -19.24
C ALA A 382 21.43 -12.75 -20.50
N ARG A 383 21.11 -14.03 -20.32
CA ARG A 383 20.60 -14.94 -21.38
C ARG A 383 19.31 -15.66 -20.98
N THR A 384 18.87 -15.47 -19.74
CA THR A 384 17.65 -16.04 -19.15
C THR A 384 17.02 -14.97 -18.24
N GLU A 385 15.73 -15.14 -17.91
CA GLU A 385 15.02 -14.24 -17.00
C GLU A 385 15.63 -14.26 -15.60
N THR A 386 15.89 -15.45 -15.03
CA THR A 386 16.58 -15.61 -13.73
C THR A 386 17.93 -14.88 -13.67
N ALA A 387 18.69 -14.84 -14.78
CA ALA A 387 19.96 -14.12 -14.83
C ALA A 387 19.78 -12.60 -14.92
N LEU A 388 18.66 -12.12 -15.46
CA LEU A 388 18.29 -10.70 -15.43
C LEU A 388 17.74 -10.29 -14.05
N GLU A 389 16.90 -11.14 -13.47
CA GLU A 389 16.29 -10.98 -12.15
C GLU A 389 17.37 -10.78 -11.08
N ALA A 390 18.40 -11.63 -11.04
CA ALA A 390 19.55 -11.46 -10.15
C ALA A 390 20.37 -10.15 -10.37
N VAL A 391 20.20 -9.45 -11.51
CA VAL A 391 20.74 -8.09 -11.72
C VAL A 391 19.75 -7.02 -11.25
N VAL A 392 18.46 -7.23 -11.47
CA VAL A 392 17.38 -6.33 -11.03
C VAL A 392 17.20 -6.34 -9.51
N ASP A 393 17.29 -7.49 -8.86
CA ASP A 393 17.22 -7.62 -7.40
C ASP A 393 18.35 -6.86 -6.73
N ARG A 394 19.58 -6.92 -7.27
CA ARG A 394 20.69 -6.08 -6.82
C ARG A 394 20.42 -4.60 -7.07
N LEU A 395 19.89 -4.22 -8.24
CA LEU A 395 19.48 -2.84 -8.53
C LEU A 395 18.45 -2.31 -7.52
N ILE A 396 17.53 -3.16 -7.05
CA ILE A 396 16.45 -2.81 -6.11
C ILE A 396 16.97 -2.82 -4.67
N ALA A 397 17.75 -3.81 -4.26
CA ALA A 397 18.32 -3.92 -2.91
C ALA A 397 19.31 -2.77 -2.63
N ASP A 398 20.30 -2.59 -3.53
CA ASP A 398 21.39 -1.61 -3.43
C ASP A 398 20.92 -0.16 -3.74
N GLN A 399 19.61 0.11 -3.76
CA GLN A 399 19.04 1.45 -3.97
C GLN A 399 19.70 2.49 -3.05
N PRO A 400 20.27 3.57 -3.62
CA PRO A 400 20.89 4.63 -2.83
C PRO A 400 19.84 5.38 -2.02
N LEU A 401 20.26 6.09 -0.97
CA LEU A 401 19.33 6.88 -0.19
C LEU A 401 18.63 7.94 -1.06
N ILE A 402 17.31 8.03 -0.90
CA ILE A 402 16.45 9.00 -1.56
C ILE A 402 16.67 10.36 -0.91
N ASN A 403 16.55 10.41 0.42
CA ASN A 403 16.83 11.58 1.23
C ASN A 403 18.26 11.50 1.80
N PRO A 404 18.98 12.63 1.92
CA PRO A 404 20.28 12.66 2.58
C PRO A 404 20.08 12.64 4.11
N ALA A 405 21.00 12.02 4.84
CA ALA A 405 21.06 12.13 6.29
C ALA A 405 21.27 13.60 6.71
N VAL A 406 20.39 14.13 7.56
CA VAL A 406 20.47 15.52 8.04
C VAL A 406 21.13 15.54 9.40
N MET A 407 22.30 16.17 9.49
CA MET A 407 23.11 16.23 10.71
C MET A 407 23.17 17.64 11.32
N SER A 408 23.29 17.74 12.64
CA SER A 408 23.53 18.98 13.37
C SER A 408 24.32 18.74 14.65
N ASN A 409 25.20 19.69 15.00
CA ASN A 409 25.88 19.76 16.30
C ASN A 409 25.07 20.52 17.38
N ARG A 410 23.83 20.92 17.05
CA ARG A 410 22.86 21.55 17.95
C ARG A 410 21.62 20.68 18.08
N ALA A 411 20.80 20.56 17.04
CA ALA A 411 19.56 19.79 17.07
C ALA A 411 19.02 19.46 15.67
N VAL A 412 18.20 18.41 15.60
CA VAL A 412 17.44 18.06 14.39
C VAL A 412 15.96 17.86 14.73
N VAL A 413 15.09 18.46 13.92
CA VAL A 413 13.63 18.31 13.97
C VAL A 413 13.19 17.46 12.78
N VAL A 414 12.51 16.34 13.01
CA VAL A 414 11.98 15.46 11.96
C VAL A 414 10.48 15.32 12.13
N SER A 415 9.69 15.59 11.09
CA SER A 415 8.23 15.50 11.14
C SER A 415 7.62 15.15 9.78
N GLY A 416 6.31 14.90 9.78
CA GLY A 416 5.54 14.43 8.63
C GLY A 416 5.57 15.33 7.38
N HIS A 417 5.84 16.62 7.53
CA HIS A 417 5.76 17.61 6.46
C HIS A 417 6.85 18.70 6.58
N PRO A 418 7.40 19.28 5.47
CA PRO A 418 8.57 20.14 5.55
C PRO A 418 8.35 21.44 6.32
N LEU A 419 7.15 22.03 6.19
CA LEU A 419 6.76 23.25 6.91
C LEU A 419 6.63 23.04 8.43
N ALA A 420 6.33 21.82 8.89
CA ALA A 420 6.24 21.52 10.32
C ALA A 420 7.63 21.31 10.92
N SER A 421 8.54 20.65 10.21
CA SER A 421 9.95 20.54 10.62
C SER A 421 10.63 21.91 10.63
N GLU A 422 10.27 22.79 9.69
CA GLU A 422 10.70 24.19 9.67
C GLU A 422 10.14 24.97 10.87
N ALA A 423 8.85 24.86 11.18
CA ALA A 423 8.24 25.50 12.35
C ALA A 423 8.95 25.13 13.67
N GLY A 424 9.28 23.85 13.86
CA GLY A 424 10.07 23.39 15.01
C GLY A 424 11.50 23.94 15.02
N ALA A 425 12.18 23.93 13.87
CA ALA A 425 13.54 24.47 13.75
C ALA A 425 13.59 25.99 13.99
N MET A 426 12.57 26.74 13.55
CA MET A 426 12.42 28.18 13.84
C MET A 426 12.26 28.46 15.33
N ALA A 427 11.54 27.60 16.09
CA ALA A 427 11.43 27.75 17.54
C ALA A 427 12.79 27.58 18.23
N MET A 428 13.58 26.57 17.83
CA MET A 428 14.95 26.37 18.32
C MET A 428 15.88 27.54 17.96
N ALA A 429 15.80 28.05 16.73
CA ALA A 429 16.60 29.18 16.27
C ALA A 429 16.32 30.47 17.06
N ARG A 430 15.10 30.62 17.59
CA ARG A 430 14.69 31.70 18.51
C ARG A 430 15.11 31.46 19.98
N GLY A 431 15.90 30.43 20.24
CA GLY A 431 16.40 30.08 21.58
C GLY A 431 15.52 29.11 22.37
N GLY A 432 14.50 28.51 21.73
CA GLY A 432 13.70 27.44 22.31
C GLY A 432 14.49 26.16 22.59
N ASN A 433 13.86 25.22 23.30
CA ASN A 433 14.35 23.85 23.48
C ASN A 433 13.54 22.85 22.65
N ILE A 434 13.89 21.56 22.69
CA ILE A 434 13.23 20.52 21.89
C ILE A 434 11.71 20.41 22.13
N VAL A 435 11.22 20.88 23.28
CA VAL A 435 9.78 20.89 23.62
C VAL A 435 9.08 22.05 22.91
N ASP A 436 9.70 23.24 22.88
CA ASP A 436 9.23 24.36 22.04
C ASP A 436 9.14 23.93 20.57
N ALA A 437 10.16 23.22 20.07
CA ALA A 437 10.19 22.69 18.71
C ALA A 437 9.04 21.70 18.43
N ALA A 438 8.79 20.76 19.35
CA ALA A 438 7.73 19.78 19.23
C ALA A 438 6.32 20.43 19.25
N ILE A 439 6.12 21.46 20.07
CA ILE A 439 4.85 22.21 20.11
C ILE A 439 4.60 22.93 18.79
N ALA A 440 5.60 23.65 18.26
CA ALA A 440 5.47 24.36 16.98
C ALA A 440 5.23 23.39 15.80
N ALA A 441 5.94 22.25 15.78
CA ALA A 441 5.73 21.19 14.79
C ALA A 441 4.32 20.58 14.90
N SER A 442 3.81 20.30 16.11
CA SER A 442 2.47 19.74 16.33
C SER A 442 1.36 20.63 15.77
N PHE A 443 1.37 21.93 16.08
CA PHE A 443 0.37 22.85 15.55
C PHE A 443 0.49 23.03 14.04
N ALA A 444 1.71 23.03 13.49
CA ALA A 444 1.92 23.10 12.05
C ALA A 444 1.39 21.84 11.34
N LEU A 445 1.67 20.63 11.85
CA LEU A 445 1.15 19.35 11.31
C LEU A 445 -0.37 19.33 11.25
N GLY A 446 -1.06 19.89 12.25
CA GLY A 446 -2.52 19.99 12.20
C GLY A 446 -3.07 20.82 11.04
N VAL A 447 -2.26 21.70 10.43
CA VAL A 447 -2.63 22.55 9.29
C VAL A 447 -2.21 21.94 7.96
N VAL A 448 -1.04 21.28 7.91
CA VAL A 448 -0.42 20.79 6.66
C VAL A 448 -0.61 19.29 6.42
N GLU A 449 -0.88 18.52 7.47
CA GLU A 449 -1.42 17.14 7.43
C GLU A 449 -2.76 17.05 8.20
N PRO A 450 -3.77 17.91 7.87
CA PRO A 450 -5.02 18.04 8.64
C PRO A 450 -5.89 16.77 8.60
N GLU A 451 -5.65 15.90 7.62
CA GLU A 451 -6.33 14.62 7.43
C GLU A 451 -5.73 13.50 8.29
N ALA A 452 -4.53 13.67 8.83
CA ALA A 452 -3.84 12.69 9.66
C ALA A 452 -3.81 13.07 11.15
N SER A 453 -3.75 14.36 11.47
CA SER A 453 -3.65 14.88 12.83
C SER A 453 -4.19 16.32 12.96
N GLY A 454 -4.34 16.82 14.19
CA GLY A 454 -4.70 18.21 14.44
C GLY A 454 -5.31 18.42 15.82
N ILE A 455 -5.80 19.64 16.11
CA ILE A 455 -6.33 19.95 17.44
C ILE A 455 -7.61 19.19 17.82
N GLY A 456 -8.33 18.63 16.83
CA GLY A 456 -9.45 17.69 17.05
C GLY A 456 -9.03 16.24 17.30
N GLY A 457 -7.72 15.98 17.32
CA GLY A 457 -7.11 14.66 17.56
C GLY A 457 -6.55 14.46 18.96
N ASP A 458 -5.73 13.43 19.08
CA ASP A 458 -5.11 12.97 20.32
C ASP A 458 -3.70 12.40 20.11
N GLY A 459 -3.04 12.00 21.20
CA GLY A 459 -1.77 11.28 21.11
C GLY A 459 -1.04 11.10 22.43
N MET A 460 0.25 10.75 22.31
CA MET A 460 1.19 10.67 23.42
C MET A 460 2.54 11.30 23.01
N ALA A 461 3.26 11.86 23.97
CA ALA A 461 4.62 12.36 23.80
C ALA A 461 5.53 11.70 24.85
N LEU A 462 6.58 11.02 24.42
CA LEU A 462 7.61 10.46 25.28
C LEU A 462 8.81 11.43 25.28
N LEU A 463 9.11 12.01 26.43
CA LEU A 463 10.09 13.08 26.63
C LEU A 463 11.19 12.64 27.59
N TYR A 464 12.43 12.94 27.21
CA TYR A 464 13.59 12.95 28.09
C TYR A 464 14.33 14.29 27.95
N LEU A 465 14.56 14.96 29.07
CA LEU A 465 15.51 16.07 29.18
C LEU A 465 16.71 15.62 30.02
N LYS A 466 17.90 16.08 29.64
CA LYS A 466 19.16 15.83 30.35
C LYS A 466 19.04 16.21 31.82
N GLY A 467 19.35 15.26 32.70
CA GLY A 467 19.23 15.41 34.16
C GLY A 467 17.89 14.94 34.73
N MET A 468 16.92 14.52 33.89
CA MET A 468 15.83 13.67 34.35
C MET A 468 16.39 12.30 34.76
N ARG A 469 15.86 11.73 35.85
CA ARG A 469 16.20 10.37 36.30
C ARG A 469 15.75 9.32 35.28
N GLU A 470 14.54 9.47 34.75
CA GLU A 470 13.92 8.59 33.75
C GLU A 470 13.06 9.45 32.79
N PRO A 471 12.77 9.01 31.55
CA PRO A 471 11.84 9.69 30.65
C PRO A 471 10.39 9.71 31.21
N ILE A 472 9.57 10.64 30.73
CA ILE A 472 8.14 10.74 31.06
C ILE A 472 7.26 10.66 29.82
N VAL A 473 6.01 10.20 29.98
CA VAL A 473 4.98 10.26 28.94
C VAL A 473 3.94 11.32 29.30
N VAL A 474 3.74 12.29 28.41
CA VAL A 474 2.53 13.14 28.43
C VAL A 474 1.45 12.43 27.62
N ASP A 475 0.45 11.90 28.32
CA ASP A 475 -0.78 11.31 27.77
C ASP A 475 -1.82 12.42 27.55
N TYR A 476 -2.11 12.66 26.27
CA TYR A 476 -3.19 13.50 25.80
C TYR A 476 -4.09 12.72 24.84
N LYS A 477 -4.38 11.46 25.19
CA LYS A 477 -5.38 10.63 24.50
C LYS A 477 -6.76 11.27 24.58
N ASP A 478 -7.57 11.05 23.56
CA ASP A 478 -8.97 11.47 23.56
C ASP A 478 -9.73 10.81 24.73
N GLN A 479 -10.88 11.36 25.10
CA GLN A 479 -11.77 10.74 26.09
C GLN A 479 -13.16 10.50 25.51
N VAL A 480 -13.73 9.34 25.81
CA VAL A 480 -15.12 8.99 25.50
C VAL A 480 -16.06 9.99 26.20
N PRO A 481 -17.01 10.64 25.49
CA PRO A 481 -17.94 11.60 26.09
C PRO A 481 -18.77 11.00 27.25
N ILE A 482 -19.14 11.82 28.23
CA ILE A 482 -19.99 11.49 29.39
C ILE A 482 -21.30 10.84 28.93
N ARG A 483 -21.86 11.34 27.82
CA ARG A 483 -23.12 10.86 27.23
C ARG A 483 -22.97 9.62 26.36
N ALA A 484 -21.76 9.10 26.16
CA ALA A 484 -21.53 7.88 25.38
C ALA A 484 -21.74 6.62 26.25
N THR A 485 -22.97 6.44 26.71
CA THR A 485 -23.42 5.29 27.52
C THR A 485 -24.11 4.25 26.63
N SER A 486 -24.11 2.98 27.05
CA SER A 486 -24.66 1.85 26.26
C SER A 486 -26.18 1.92 26.04
N ASP A 487 -26.91 2.69 26.83
CA ASP A 487 -28.34 2.95 26.70
C ASP A 487 -28.66 4.11 25.73
N ASN A 488 -27.69 4.97 25.39
CA ASN A 488 -27.90 6.10 24.49
C ASN A 488 -28.33 5.62 23.09
N PRO A 489 -29.54 6.01 22.61
CA PRO A 489 -30.08 5.50 21.34
C PRO A 489 -29.31 5.98 20.11
N LEU A 490 -28.53 7.07 20.19
CA LEU A 490 -27.65 7.51 19.10
C LEU A 490 -26.56 6.46 18.83
N LEU A 491 -26.01 5.84 19.88
CA LEU A 491 -25.03 4.75 19.77
C LEU A 491 -25.63 3.39 19.35
N ARG A 492 -26.86 3.38 18.82
CA ARG A 492 -27.41 2.24 18.06
C ARG A 492 -27.30 2.45 16.54
N GLN A 493 -26.93 3.65 16.10
CA GLN A 493 -26.71 3.99 14.69
C GLN A 493 -25.29 3.58 14.25
N ASN A 494 -25.02 3.63 12.94
CA ASN A 494 -23.67 3.47 12.42
C ASN A 494 -22.83 4.71 12.76
N THR A 495 -21.67 4.52 13.40
CA THR A 495 -20.75 5.61 13.82
C THR A 495 -19.45 5.59 13.03
N GLY A 496 -19.47 5.08 11.79
CA GLY A 496 -18.29 5.04 10.92
C GLY A 496 -17.72 6.42 10.54
N ASP A 497 -18.55 7.47 10.54
CA ASP A 497 -18.19 8.86 10.24
C ASP A 497 -19.06 9.85 11.05
N GLY A 498 -18.84 11.15 10.86
CA GLY A 498 -19.69 12.21 11.41
C GLY A 498 -19.44 12.59 12.88
N PRO A 499 -20.18 13.58 13.39
CA PRO A 499 -19.94 14.15 14.73
C PRO A 499 -20.22 13.15 15.87
N LEU A 500 -21.05 12.13 15.61
CA LEU A 500 -21.32 11.05 16.56
C LEU A 500 -20.10 10.13 16.80
N ALA A 501 -19.14 10.08 15.87
CA ALA A 501 -17.94 9.26 16.01
C ALA A 501 -16.83 9.93 16.84
N ALA A 502 -17.01 11.20 17.23
CA ALA A 502 -15.98 12.01 17.89
C ALA A 502 -15.86 11.75 19.40
N ASN A 503 -14.62 11.53 19.85
CA ASN A 503 -14.23 11.65 21.25
C ASN A 503 -13.61 13.02 21.55
N ILE A 504 -13.54 13.38 22.83
CA ILE A 504 -13.06 14.68 23.34
C ILE A 504 -11.58 14.88 22.95
N PRO A 505 -11.23 15.92 22.16
CA PRO A 505 -9.86 16.10 21.66
C PRO A 505 -8.83 16.47 22.73
N GLY A 506 -7.61 15.94 22.57
CA GLY A 506 -6.53 16.06 23.56
C GLY A 506 -5.33 16.92 23.18
N VAL A 507 -5.03 17.09 21.88
CA VAL A 507 -3.78 17.72 21.40
C VAL A 507 -3.51 19.09 22.03
N VAL A 508 -4.52 19.97 22.15
CA VAL A 508 -4.33 21.32 22.71
C VAL A 508 -3.88 21.28 24.17
N ALA A 509 -4.49 20.42 25.00
CA ALA A 509 -4.07 20.26 26.39
C ALA A 509 -2.71 19.56 26.52
N GLY A 510 -2.37 18.64 25.61
CA GLY A 510 -1.06 17.99 25.58
C GLY A 510 0.07 18.98 25.31
N MET A 511 -0.13 19.87 24.32
CA MET A 511 0.85 20.90 23.97
C MET A 511 0.95 21.99 25.05
N ASP A 512 -0.16 22.39 25.67
CA ASP A 512 -0.14 23.30 26.83
C ASP A 512 0.56 22.66 28.02
N TYR A 513 0.32 21.37 28.33
CA TYR A 513 1.02 20.67 29.41
C TYR A 513 2.55 20.68 29.22
N LEU A 514 3.00 20.35 27.99
CA LEU A 514 4.40 20.44 27.59
C LEU A 514 4.95 21.87 27.72
N TYR A 515 4.19 22.87 27.27
CA TYR A 515 4.57 24.28 27.38
C TYR A 515 4.67 24.75 28.83
N GLN A 516 3.71 24.37 29.69
CA GLN A 516 3.70 24.81 31.07
C GLN A 516 4.84 24.21 31.89
N ARG A 517 5.21 22.95 31.63
CA ARG A 517 6.19 22.20 32.45
C ARG A 517 7.60 22.12 31.89
N TYR A 518 7.78 22.05 30.56
CA TYR A 518 9.07 21.65 29.97
C TYR A 518 9.58 22.52 28.82
N ALA A 519 8.77 23.44 28.28
CA ALA A 519 9.25 24.43 27.31
C ALA A 519 10.25 25.43 27.94
N SER A 520 11.14 25.99 27.12
CA SER A 520 12.18 26.92 27.59
C SER A 520 11.64 28.25 28.15
N ARG A 521 10.38 28.59 27.83
CA ARG A 521 9.74 29.90 28.03
C ARG A 521 10.44 31.07 27.33
N LYS A 522 11.43 30.83 26.48
CA LYS A 522 12.11 31.85 25.66
C LYS A 522 11.35 32.20 24.38
N VAL A 523 10.56 31.27 23.88
CA VAL A 523 9.60 31.48 22.79
C VAL A 523 8.20 31.50 23.40
N SER A 524 7.39 32.50 23.04
CA SER A 524 6.04 32.63 23.60
C SER A 524 5.10 31.57 23.01
N TRP A 525 4.06 31.17 23.76
CA TRP A 525 2.99 30.29 23.25
C TRP A 525 2.44 30.78 21.90
N ALA A 526 2.17 32.08 21.78
CA ALA A 526 1.69 32.68 20.53
C ALA A 526 2.70 32.55 19.38
N ASP A 527 4.00 32.71 19.64
CA ASP A 527 5.06 32.51 18.65
C ASP A 527 5.20 31.06 18.18
N LEU A 528 4.92 30.07 19.05
CA LEU A 528 4.93 28.66 18.69
C LEU A 528 3.76 28.30 17.75
N LEU A 529 2.59 28.93 17.93
CA LEU A 529 1.44 28.76 17.05
C LEU A 529 1.52 29.60 15.76
N ALA A 530 2.35 30.66 15.75
CA ALA A 530 2.41 31.61 14.64
C ALA A 530 2.71 31.00 13.25
N PRO A 531 3.58 29.97 13.08
CA PRO A 531 3.76 29.30 11.79
C PRO A 531 2.48 28.63 11.29
N ALA A 532 1.79 27.88 12.16
CA ALA A 532 0.54 27.21 11.83
C ALA A 532 -0.55 28.20 11.40
N ILE A 533 -0.70 29.31 12.14
CA ILE A 533 -1.64 30.39 11.81
C ILE A 533 -1.34 30.97 10.42
N ARG A 534 -0.06 31.27 10.11
CA ARG A 534 0.32 31.78 8.77
C ARG A 534 -0.03 30.78 7.66
N HIS A 535 0.31 29.50 7.82
CA HIS A 535 0.02 28.48 6.80
C HIS A 535 -1.49 28.25 6.62
N ALA A 536 -2.29 28.38 7.67
CA ALA A 536 -3.74 28.25 7.58
C ALA A 536 -4.39 29.44 6.82
N GLU A 537 -3.97 30.67 7.11
CA GLU A 537 -4.62 31.88 6.58
C GLU A 537 -4.06 32.37 5.25
N GLN A 538 -2.73 32.32 5.09
CA GLN A 538 -2.06 32.69 3.84
C GLN A 538 -2.08 31.51 2.86
N GLY A 539 -2.12 30.29 3.39
CA GLY A 539 -2.10 29.05 2.63
C GLY A 539 -0.69 28.51 2.40
N PHE A 540 -0.65 27.31 1.83
CA PHE A 540 0.56 26.62 1.38
C PHE A 540 0.30 25.85 0.08
N HIS A 541 1.35 25.51 -0.66
CA HIS A 541 1.23 24.68 -1.86
C HIS A 541 1.20 23.21 -1.46
N LEU A 542 0.25 22.47 -2.05
CA LEU A 542 0.07 21.05 -1.77
C LEU A 542 1.14 20.18 -2.43
N ASP A 543 1.57 19.15 -1.72
CA ASP A 543 2.29 17.99 -2.25
C ASP A 543 1.28 16.95 -2.81
N GLU A 544 1.72 15.70 -3.00
CA GLU A 544 0.82 14.61 -3.44
C GLU A 544 -0.01 13.97 -2.32
N ALA A 545 0.37 14.11 -1.05
CA ALA A 545 -0.17 13.33 0.06
C ALA A 545 -1.61 13.75 0.40
N LEU A 546 -1.84 15.03 0.70
CA LEU A 546 -3.17 15.52 1.06
C LEU A 546 -4.18 15.41 -0.10
N PRO A 547 -3.86 15.80 -1.36
CA PRO A 547 -4.70 15.52 -2.53
C PRO A 547 -5.11 14.05 -2.67
N THR A 548 -4.16 13.13 -2.50
CA THR A 548 -4.42 11.68 -2.59
C THR A 548 -5.45 11.23 -1.55
N THR A 549 -5.27 11.65 -0.30
CA THR A 549 -6.18 11.27 0.78
C THR A 549 -7.56 11.92 0.65
N ILE A 550 -7.65 13.16 0.15
CA ILE A 550 -8.94 13.79 -0.17
C ILE A 550 -9.64 13.05 -1.32
N ALA A 551 -8.89 12.55 -2.31
CA ALA A 551 -9.45 11.75 -3.40
C ALA A 551 -10.08 10.44 -2.90
N GLU A 552 -9.36 9.67 -2.08
CA GLU A 552 -9.89 8.46 -1.43
C GLU A 552 -11.12 8.77 -0.56
N GLY A 553 -11.02 9.81 0.26
CA GLY A 553 -12.07 10.23 1.19
C GLY A 553 -13.20 11.02 0.55
N ARG A 554 -13.24 11.23 -0.77
CA ARG A 554 -14.09 12.24 -1.43
C ARG A 554 -15.55 12.14 -1.01
N SER A 555 -16.14 10.94 -1.05
CA SER A 555 -17.55 10.71 -0.71
C SER A 555 -17.88 11.07 0.75
N TYR A 556 -16.91 10.97 1.65
CA TYR A 556 -17.05 11.34 3.06
C TYR A 556 -16.85 12.85 3.27
N PHE A 557 -15.87 13.48 2.60
CA PHE A 557 -15.70 14.93 2.60
C PHE A 557 -16.90 15.66 1.97
N GLU A 558 -17.48 15.11 0.89
CA GLU A 558 -18.62 15.69 0.16
C GLU A 558 -19.94 15.62 0.96
N LYS A 559 -20.06 14.68 1.91
CA LYS A 559 -21.23 14.46 2.77
C LYS A 559 -21.49 15.60 3.76
N TYR A 560 -20.44 16.29 4.22
CA TYR A 560 -20.54 17.31 5.27
C TYR A 560 -20.26 18.71 4.71
N PRO A 561 -21.15 19.71 4.88
CA PRO A 561 -21.06 20.99 4.17
C PRO A 561 -19.73 21.72 4.35
N GLU A 562 -19.23 21.81 5.58
CA GLU A 562 -17.99 22.52 5.91
C GLU A 562 -16.75 21.77 5.42
N SER A 563 -16.76 20.44 5.55
CA SER A 563 -15.72 19.58 5.00
C SER A 563 -15.65 19.66 3.48
N ARG A 564 -16.80 19.69 2.80
CA ARG A 564 -16.90 19.92 1.36
C ARG A 564 -16.37 21.29 0.98
N ARG A 565 -16.73 22.34 1.72
CA ARG A 565 -16.29 23.72 1.47
C ARG A 565 -14.77 23.88 1.60
N ILE A 566 -14.15 23.23 2.59
CA ILE A 566 -12.71 23.33 2.88
C ILE A 566 -11.89 22.39 2.00
N PHE A 567 -12.25 21.10 1.95
CA PHE A 567 -11.42 20.06 1.31
C PHE A 567 -11.79 19.79 -0.16
N LEU A 568 -12.95 20.23 -0.64
CA LEU A 568 -13.36 20.11 -2.06
C LEU A 568 -13.64 21.52 -2.66
N PRO A 569 -12.64 22.43 -2.71
CA PRO A 569 -12.82 23.78 -3.19
C PRO A 569 -13.31 23.79 -4.65
N GLY A 570 -14.46 24.43 -4.90
CA GLY A 570 -15.11 24.41 -6.21
C GLY A 570 -15.74 23.05 -6.59
N GLY A 571 -15.95 22.13 -5.64
CA GLY A 571 -16.53 20.81 -5.87
C GLY A 571 -15.56 19.78 -6.47
N ARG A 572 -14.26 20.08 -6.50
CA ARG A 572 -13.21 19.19 -7.00
C ARG A 572 -12.23 18.82 -5.89
N VAL A 573 -11.57 17.67 -6.06
CA VAL A 573 -10.36 17.34 -5.31
C VAL A 573 -9.26 18.36 -5.67
N PRO A 574 -8.51 18.90 -4.70
CA PRO A 574 -7.36 19.76 -4.98
C PRO A 574 -6.22 18.95 -5.63
N ARG A 575 -5.30 19.61 -6.32
CA ARG A 575 -4.18 18.97 -7.03
C ARG A 575 -2.85 19.34 -6.37
N PRO A 576 -1.79 18.52 -6.54
CA PRO A 576 -0.44 18.93 -6.19
C PRO A 576 -0.09 20.28 -6.86
N GLY A 577 0.55 21.17 -6.11
CA GLY A 577 0.82 22.55 -6.51
C GLY A 577 -0.32 23.55 -6.30
N ASP A 578 -1.59 23.12 -6.12
CA ASP A 578 -2.67 24.04 -5.73
C ASP A 578 -2.34 24.70 -4.38
N ARG A 579 -2.74 25.97 -4.22
CA ARG A 579 -2.65 26.67 -2.93
C ARG A 579 -3.87 26.32 -2.08
N PHE A 580 -3.65 25.64 -0.97
CA PHE A 580 -4.68 25.31 0.02
C PHE A 580 -4.76 26.40 1.10
N VAL A 581 -5.98 26.77 1.53
CA VAL A 581 -6.24 27.84 2.51
C VAL A 581 -7.38 27.42 3.43
N ASN A 582 -7.25 27.65 4.73
CA ASN A 582 -8.26 27.35 5.75
C ASN A 582 -8.27 28.46 6.82
N THR A 583 -8.90 29.59 6.49
CA THR A 583 -8.98 30.79 7.34
C THR A 583 -9.66 30.55 8.68
N ASP A 584 -10.65 29.65 8.72
CA ASP A 584 -11.43 29.37 9.93
C ASP A 584 -10.58 28.65 10.97
N TYR A 585 -9.73 27.74 10.49
CA TYR A 585 -8.75 27.09 11.37
C TYR A 585 -7.66 28.08 11.82
N GLY A 586 -7.23 28.99 10.94
CA GLY A 586 -6.36 30.11 11.31
C GLY A 586 -6.94 31.00 12.42
N ALA A 587 -8.24 31.32 12.35
CA ALA A 587 -8.95 32.08 13.39
C ALA A 587 -9.07 31.29 14.71
N THR A 588 -9.32 29.99 14.64
CA THR A 588 -9.32 29.09 15.82
C THR A 588 -7.94 29.04 16.48
N LEU A 589 -6.87 28.83 15.70
CA LEU A 589 -5.50 28.83 16.20
C LEU A 589 -5.08 30.20 16.76
N ARG A 590 -5.48 31.32 16.14
CA ARG A 590 -5.26 32.67 16.69
C ARG A 590 -5.92 32.84 18.06
N THR A 591 -7.13 32.29 18.24
CA THR A 591 -7.86 32.34 19.51
C THR A 591 -7.10 31.54 20.59
N ILE A 592 -6.62 30.34 20.27
CA ILE A 592 -5.77 29.52 21.17
C ILE A 592 -4.43 30.21 21.47
N ALA A 593 -3.84 30.92 20.50
CA ALA A 593 -2.58 31.66 20.68
C ALA A 593 -2.74 32.88 21.60
N ARG A 594 -3.88 33.58 21.52
CA ARG A 594 -4.18 34.77 22.34
C ARG A 594 -4.62 34.42 23.76
N ASP A 595 -5.54 33.46 23.88
CA ASP A 595 -6.27 33.17 25.13
C ASP A 595 -5.79 31.88 25.84
N GLY A 596 -4.81 31.19 25.25
CA GLY A 596 -4.27 29.92 25.73
C GLY A 596 -5.19 28.72 25.48
N ALA A 597 -4.76 27.54 25.91
CA ALA A 597 -5.51 26.29 25.73
C ALA A 597 -6.91 26.29 26.35
N GLN A 598 -7.14 27.10 27.39
CA GLN A 598 -8.46 27.20 28.03
C GLN A 598 -9.54 27.77 27.11
N ALA A 599 -9.16 28.48 26.03
CA ALA A 599 -10.09 28.89 24.98
C ALA A 599 -10.78 27.70 24.30
N PHE A 600 -10.05 26.59 24.12
CA PHE A 600 -10.54 25.35 23.52
C PHE A 600 -11.46 24.55 24.44
N TYR A 601 -11.14 24.49 25.73
CA TYR A 601 -11.84 23.63 26.70
C TYR A 601 -12.93 24.33 27.53
N ARG A 602 -12.84 25.66 27.71
CA ARG A 602 -13.78 26.45 28.56
C ARG A 602 -14.19 27.80 27.94
N GLY A 603 -13.59 28.20 26.81
CA GLY A 603 -13.84 29.47 26.11
C GLY A 603 -14.85 29.39 24.97
N ASP A 604 -14.74 30.29 24.00
CA ASP A 604 -15.67 30.39 22.87
C ASP A 604 -15.60 29.20 21.91
N ILE A 605 -14.42 28.59 21.74
CA ILE A 605 -14.28 27.38 20.93
C ILE A 605 -15.07 26.25 21.59
N ALA A 606 -14.98 26.07 22.92
CA ALA A 606 -15.74 25.05 23.65
C ALA A 606 -17.25 25.21 23.47
N ARG A 607 -17.75 26.45 23.56
CA ARG A 607 -19.16 26.79 23.30
C ARG A 607 -19.59 26.46 21.88
N ARG A 608 -18.74 26.74 20.88
CA ARG A 608 -19.01 26.43 19.46
C ARG A 608 -19.05 24.92 19.22
N ILE A 609 -18.07 24.16 19.73
CA ILE A 609 -18.04 22.69 19.63
C ILE A 609 -19.32 22.11 20.23
N ALA A 610 -19.63 22.43 21.49
CA ALA A 610 -20.77 21.84 22.20
C ALA A 610 -22.13 22.21 21.55
N ALA A 611 -22.30 23.46 21.10
CA ALA A 611 -23.51 23.89 20.40
C ALA A 611 -23.66 23.21 19.03
N ASP A 612 -22.57 23.00 18.31
CA ASP A 612 -22.58 22.34 17.00
C ASP A 612 -22.83 20.84 17.10
N MET A 613 -22.16 20.17 18.04
CA MET A 613 -22.40 18.75 18.35
C MET A 613 -23.85 18.51 18.76
N ALA A 614 -24.43 19.38 19.58
CA ALA A 614 -25.83 19.28 19.98
C ALA A 614 -26.82 19.45 18.81
N ARG A 615 -26.52 20.30 17.82
CA ARG A 615 -27.35 20.47 16.61
C ARG A 615 -27.22 19.28 15.64
N ASN A 616 -26.01 18.78 15.45
CA ASN A 616 -25.68 17.85 14.37
C ASN A 616 -25.55 16.38 14.81
N GLY A 617 -25.95 16.05 16.04
CA GLY A 617 -26.03 14.66 16.53
C GLY A 617 -24.73 14.10 17.13
N GLY A 618 -23.77 14.96 17.46
CA GLY A 618 -22.59 14.60 18.25
C GLY A 618 -22.86 14.51 19.76
N LEU A 619 -21.88 14.01 20.52
CA LEU A 619 -22.03 13.77 21.96
C LEU A 619 -21.23 14.70 22.88
N ILE A 620 -20.21 15.41 22.35
CA ILE A 620 -19.32 16.28 23.14
C ILE A 620 -20.09 17.52 23.63
N GLY A 621 -20.30 17.63 24.94
CA GLY A 621 -20.88 18.80 25.61
C GLY A 621 -19.84 19.75 26.21
N LEU A 622 -20.32 20.75 26.96
CA LEU A 622 -19.45 21.68 27.69
C LEU A 622 -18.73 20.99 28.86
N ASP A 623 -19.42 20.14 29.62
CA ASP A 623 -18.84 19.44 30.78
C ASP A 623 -17.73 18.46 30.35
N ASP A 624 -17.91 17.80 29.20
CA ASP A 624 -16.91 16.94 28.55
C ASP A 624 -15.58 17.66 28.30
N LEU A 625 -15.67 18.84 27.69
CA LEU A 625 -14.53 19.71 27.39
C LEU A 625 -13.95 20.31 28.67
N ALA A 626 -14.80 20.78 29.58
CA ALA A 626 -14.40 21.43 30.81
C ALA A 626 -13.75 20.48 31.83
N GLN A 627 -14.02 19.17 31.77
CA GLN A 627 -13.32 18.18 32.62
C GLN A 627 -11.99 17.67 32.01
N TYR A 628 -11.75 17.90 30.71
CA TYR A 628 -10.59 17.32 30.03
C TYR A 628 -9.26 17.92 30.53
N ARG A 629 -8.23 17.07 30.62
CA ARG A 629 -6.84 17.45 30.89
C ARG A 629 -5.89 16.42 30.28
N ALA A 630 -4.70 16.85 29.85
CA ALA A 630 -3.57 15.94 29.65
C ALA A 630 -3.00 15.51 31.02
N ILE A 631 -2.33 14.35 31.06
CA ILE A 631 -1.75 13.77 32.27
C ILE A 631 -0.35 13.24 32.01
N GLU A 632 0.48 13.24 33.05
CA GLU A 632 1.84 12.70 33.02
C GLU A 632 1.81 11.25 33.53
N ARG A 633 2.55 10.36 32.88
CA ARG A 633 2.67 8.93 33.20
C ARG A 633 4.12 8.50 33.16
N GLN A 634 4.45 7.48 33.95
CA GLN A 634 5.70 6.74 33.77
C GLN A 634 5.61 5.90 32.49
N PRO A 635 6.68 5.84 31.67
CA PRO A 635 6.75 4.95 30.51
C PRO A 635 6.80 3.47 30.94
N LEU A 636 6.55 2.57 29.99
CA LEU A 636 7.03 1.19 30.12
C LEU A 636 8.52 1.16 29.82
N ALA A 637 9.27 0.36 30.57
CA ALA A 637 10.69 0.15 30.37
C ALA A 637 10.98 -1.34 30.13
N GLY A 638 11.99 -1.63 29.32
CA GLY A 638 12.52 -2.97 29.08
C GLY A 638 13.88 -2.95 28.42
N ARG A 639 14.35 -4.12 27.96
CA ARG A 639 15.74 -4.33 27.52
C ARG A 639 15.83 -4.86 26.09
N TYR A 640 16.82 -4.39 25.34
CA TYR A 640 17.18 -4.95 24.04
C TYR A 640 18.65 -4.74 23.73
N ARG A 641 19.42 -5.81 23.52
CA ARG A 641 20.86 -5.74 23.12
C ARG A 641 21.70 -4.90 24.10
N ASP A 642 21.41 -5.06 25.38
CA ASP A 642 21.94 -4.25 26.47
C ASP A 642 21.48 -2.77 26.51
N TYR A 643 20.68 -2.28 25.56
CA TYR A 643 20.03 -0.97 25.63
C TYR A 643 18.76 -1.03 26.48
N THR A 644 18.41 0.10 27.11
CA THR A 644 17.13 0.31 27.79
C THR A 644 16.16 0.95 26.80
N VAL A 645 14.98 0.36 26.66
CA VAL A 645 13.91 0.79 25.75
C VAL A 645 12.77 1.36 26.59
N PHE A 646 12.41 2.62 26.38
CA PHE A 646 11.24 3.26 26.99
C PHE A 646 10.15 3.46 25.94
N SER A 647 8.91 3.09 26.27
CA SER A 647 7.77 3.20 25.34
C SER A 647 6.43 3.46 26.07
N THR A 648 5.33 3.53 25.33
CA THR A 648 4.02 3.99 25.84
C THR A 648 3.37 3.04 26.86
N PRO A 649 2.83 3.58 27.97
CA PRO A 649 2.02 2.84 28.93
C PRO A 649 0.54 2.72 28.54
N PRO A 650 -0.25 1.91 29.27
CA PRO A 650 -1.71 1.91 29.22
C PRO A 650 -2.32 3.34 29.26
N PRO A 651 -3.38 3.62 28.47
CA PRO A 651 -4.29 2.69 27.76
C PRO A 651 -3.75 2.06 26.48
N VAL A 652 -2.53 2.40 26.04
CA VAL A 652 -1.94 1.86 24.82
C VAL A 652 -1.24 0.53 25.10
N SER A 653 -1.50 -0.48 24.26
CA SER A 653 -0.95 -1.84 24.39
C SER A 653 0.27 -2.12 23.50
N THR A 654 0.56 -1.25 22.52
CA THR A 654 1.64 -1.47 21.55
C THR A 654 3.03 -1.26 22.13
N GLY A 655 3.21 -0.40 23.12
CA GLY A 655 4.49 -0.27 23.84
C GLY A 655 4.91 -1.55 24.55
N LEU A 656 3.96 -2.23 25.21
CA LEU A 656 4.17 -3.53 25.83
C LEU A 656 4.54 -4.59 24.77
N SER A 657 3.77 -4.63 23.68
CA SER A 657 3.99 -5.55 22.56
C SER A 657 5.36 -5.38 21.89
N LEU A 658 5.86 -4.14 21.81
CA LEU A 658 7.18 -3.81 21.27
C LEU A 658 8.30 -4.34 22.17
N ILE A 659 8.23 -4.01 23.46
CA ILE A 659 9.25 -4.37 24.44
C ILE A 659 9.38 -5.90 24.55
N GLU A 660 8.27 -6.63 24.67
CA GLU A 660 8.29 -8.08 24.77
C GLU A 660 8.89 -8.74 23.51
N THR A 661 8.51 -8.29 22.30
CA THR A 661 9.07 -8.82 21.05
C THR A 661 10.56 -8.51 20.88
N LEU A 662 11.02 -7.36 21.36
CA LEU A 662 12.46 -7.05 21.43
C LEU A 662 13.16 -7.97 22.44
N GLN A 663 12.62 -8.14 23.66
CA GLN A 663 13.19 -9.02 24.70
C GLN A 663 13.24 -10.49 24.26
N ILE A 664 12.28 -10.96 23.45
CA ILE A 664 12.33 -12.30 22.85
C ILE A 664 13.50 -12.37 21.86
N LEU A 665 13.59 -11.42 20.90
CA LEU A 665 14.68 -11.40 19.91
C LEU A 665 16.07 -11.18 20.55
N GLN A 666 16.15 -10.55 21.72
CA GLN A 666 17.38 -10.42 22.51
C GLN A 666 18.00 -11.78 22.84
N ASN A 667 17.28 -12.90 22.75
CA ASN A 667 17.85 -14.23 22.99
C ASN A 667 18.51 -14.85 21.73
N PHE A 668 18.24 -14.33 20.53
CA PHE A 668 19.00 -14.67 19.32
C PHE A 668 20.36 -13.96 19.32
N ARG A 669 21.42 -14.62 18.81
CA ARG A 669 22.74 -14.02 18.57
C ARG A 669 23.11 -14.25 17.10
N PRO A 670 23.05 -13.21 16.24
CA PRO A 670 23.50 -13.30 14.86
C PRO A 670 24.99 -13.70 14.79
N ARG A 671 25.37 -14.45 13.76
CA ARG A 671 26.78 -14.83 13.55
C ARG A 671 27.50 -13.75 12.74
N GLY A 672 28.61 -13.25 13.26
CA GLY A 672 29.44 -12.25 12.56
C GLY A 672 28.66 -10.98 12.22
N GLU A 673 28.66 -10.61 10.94
CA GLU A 673 28.02 -9.39 10.44
C GLU A 673 26.57 -9.59 9.94
N ALA A 674 25.95 -10.74 10.19
CA ALA A 674 24.58 -11.05 9.78
C ALA A 674 23.58 -9.94 10.17
N ARG A 675 22.78 -9.47 9.18
CA ARG A 675 21.74 -8.43 9.31
C ARG A 675 20.40 -8.96 8.81
N TYR A 676 19.27 -8.49 9.35
CA TYR A 676 17.95 -9.01 8.97
C TYR A 676 17.62 -8.88 7.47
N LEU A 677 18.21 -7.90 6.79
CA LEU A 677 18.02 -7.69 5.35
C LEU A 677 18.81 -8.66 4.46
N SER A 678 19.85 -9.30 4.99
CA SER A 678 20.79 -10.13 4.21
C SER A 678 20.99 -11.54 4.76
N ASP A 679 20.35 -11.87 5.89
CA ASP A 679 20.50 -13.14 6.59
C ASP A 679 19.13 -13.74 6.95
N ALA A 680 18.88 -14.94 6.41
CA ALA A 680 17.63 -15.66 6.57
C ALA A 680 17.39 -16.15 8.01
N ASP A 681 18.44 -16.56 8.72
CA ASP A 681 18.32 -16.98 10.12
C ASP A 681 17.90 -15.78 10.98
N TYR A 682 18.49 -14.59 10.77
CA TYR A 682 18.06 -13.37 11.44
C TYR A 682 16.60 -13.07 11.12
N LEU A 683 16.23 -12.91 9.85
CA LEU A 683 14.86 -12.50 9.49
C LEU A 683 13.82 -13.49 10.02
N HIS A 684 14.11 -14.79 9.97
CA HIS A 684 13.29 -15.82 10.59
C HIS A 684 13.09 -15.55 12.09
N HIS A 685 14.17 -15.35 12.88
CA HIS A 685 14.04 -15.12 14.32
C HIS A 685 13.36 -13.79 14.65
N ALA A 686 13.54 -12.74 13.84
CA ALA A 686 12.82 -11.47 14.00
C ALA A 686 11.30 -11.64 13.78
N ILE A 687 10.91 -12.41 12.77
CA ILE A 687 9.50 -12.72 12.51
C ILE A 687 8.91 -13.61 13.60
N GLU A 688 9.61 -14.67 13.99
CA GLU A 688 9.13 -15.61 15.00
C GLU A 688 9.04 -14.97 16.40
N SER A 689 9.96 -14.06 16.77
CA SER A 689 9.91 -13.32 18.05
C SER A 689 8.65 -12.47 18.20
N TRP A 690 8.06 -12.00 17.10
CA TRP A 690 6.76 -11.33 17.10
C TRP A 690 5.60 -12.33 17.27
N LYS A 691 5.72 -13.52 16.66
CA LYS A 691 4.64 -14.53 16.61
C LYS A 691 4.51 -15.35 17.89
N VAL A 692 5.62 -15.65 18.57
CA VAL A 692 5.63 -16.44 19.83
C VAL A 692 5.29 -15.61 21.07
N ARG A 693 5.24 -14.27 20.93
CA ARG A 693 4.79 -13.32 21.95
C ARG A 693 3.43 -13.73 22.52
N ASP A 694 3.23 -13.61 23.83
CA ASP A 694 1.91 -13.94 24.38
C ASP A 694 0.84 -12.91 23.95
N PRO A 695 -0.44 -13.33 23.83
CA PRO A 695 -1.52 -12.40 23.50
C PRO A 695 -1.71 -11.39 24.64
N VAL A 696 -1.41 -10.12 24.39
CA VAL A 696 -1.65 -9.04 25.35
C VAL A 696 -3.14 -9.02 25.71
N GLY A 697 -3.43 -9.04 27.02
CA GLY A 697 -4.77 -8.97 27.57
C GLY A 697 -5.51 -7.66 27.25
N ARG A 698 -6.74 -7.51 27.73
CA ARG A 698 -7.54 -6.29 27.52
C ARG A 698 -6.98 -5.12 28.34
N ILE A 699 -6.00 -4.42 27.77
CA ILE A 699 -5.51 -3.13 28.29
C ILE A 699 -6.57 -2.05 27.98
N ALA A 700 -6.92 -1.28 29.01
CA ALA A 700 -7.86 -0.16 28.97
C ALA A 700 -7.26 1.02 29.76
N ASP A 701 -8.02 2.10 29.96
CA ASP A 701 -7.55 3.23 30.76
C ASP A 701 -7.35 2.81 32.23
N PRO A 702 -6.10 2.85 32.76
CA PRO A 702 -5.81 2.43 34.13
C PRO A 702 -6.48 3.32 35.19
N ALA A 703 -7.02 4.49 34.81
CA ALA A 703 -7.82 5.32 35.72
C ALA A 703 -9.23 4.75 36.00
N LEU A 704 -9.73 3.84 35.16
CA LEU A 704 -11.07 3.26 35.24
C LEU A 704 -11.09 1.72 35.29
N TRP A 705 -9.99 1.07 34.93
CA TRP A 705 -9.90 -0.39 34.88
C TRP A 705 -8.52 -0.88 35.35
N PRO A 706 -8.41 -1.84 36.29
CA PRO A 706 -7.13 -2.41 36.69
C PRO A 706 -6.40 -3.05 35.51
N VAL A 707 -5.19 -2.57 35.21
CA VAL A 707 -4.35 -3.15 34.14
C VAL A 707 -3.32 -4.09 34.76
N ASP A 708 -3.40 -5.35 34.37
CA ASP A 708 -2.37 -6.35 34.62
C ASP A 708 -1.44 -6.43 33.39
N LEU A 709 -0.12 -6.35 33.62
CA LEU A 709 0.91 -6.47 32.59
C LEU A 709 1.52 -7.88 32.54
N GLY A 710 1.13 -8.79 33.45
CA GLY A 710 1.62 -10.15 33.52
C GLY A 710 3.16 -10.23 33.52
N GLU A 711 3.67 -11.24 32.83
CA GLU A 711 5.11 -11.49 32.66
C GLU A 711 5.68 -10.83 31.37
N HIS A 712 4.89 -10.02 30.65
CA HIS A 712 5.25 -9.46 29.34
C HIS A 712 6.52 -8.57 29.36
N LEU A 713 6.90 -8.03 30.52
CA LEU A 713 8.13 -7.23 30.71
C LEU A 713 9.31 -8.04 31.30
N ASP A 714 9.12 -9.30 31.70
CA ASP A 714 10.18 -10.12 32.28
C ASP A 714 11.12 -10.71 31.21
N GLU A 715 12.42 -10.45 31.34
CA GLU A 715 13.46 -11.02 30.47
C GLU A 715 13.54 -12.56 30.57
N ALA A 716 13.24 -13.15 31.73
CA ALA A 716 13.23 -14.59 31.92
C ALA A 716 12.06 -15.26 31.20
N HIS A 717 10.88 -14.62 31.20
CA HIS A 717 9.73 -15.05 30.41
C HIS A 717 9.99 -14.93 28.91
N ALA A 718 10.55 -13.80 28.47
CA ALA A 718 10.95 -13.62 27.07
C ALA A 718 11.97 -14.68 26.60
N ALA A 719 12.93 -15.04 27.46
CA ALA A 719 13.88 -16.13 27.21
C ALA A 719 13.24 -17.53 27.20
N TRP A 720 12.08 -17.72 27.86
CA TRP A 720 11.29 -18.94 27.77
C TRP A 720 10.43 -18.97 26.49
N LEU A 721 9.79 -17.85 26.12
CA LEU A 721 9.07 -17.70 24.86
C LEU A 721 9.98 -17.94 23.65
N PHE A 722 11.22 -17.44 23.69
CA PHE A 722 12.23 -17.68 22.64
C PHE A 722 12.47 -19.18 22.36
N LYS A 723 12.41 -20.04 23.38
CA LYS A 723 12.59 -21.50 23.22
C LYS A 723 11.46 -22.18 22.44
N ARG A 724 10.38 -21.46 22.13
CA ARG A 724 9.28 -21.92 21.25
C ARG A 724 9.57 -21.72 19.76
N ILE A 725 10.62 -20.97 19.41
CA ILE A 725 11.02 -20.72 18.02
C ILE A 725 11.72 -21.97 17.48
N ASP A 726 11.17 -22.55 16.42
CA ASP A 726 11.78 -23.64 15.65
C ASP A 726 12.61 -23.01 14.53
N PRO A 727 13.96 -23.01 14.60
CA PRO A 727 14.80 -22.27 13.67
C PRO A 727 14.66 -22.74 12.21
N SER A 728 14.07 -23.93 11.99
CA SER A 728 13.88 -24.52 10.66
C SER A 728 12.46 -24.31 10.10
N ARG A 729 11.51 -23.78 10.89
CA ARG A 729 10.10 -23.80 10.52
C ARG A 729 9.26 -22.70 11.19
N ALA A 730 8.49 -21.98 10.38
CA ALA A 730 7.60 -20.94 10.83
C ALA A 730 6.50 -21.48 11.78
N SER A 731 6.31 -20.83 12.93
CA SER A 731 5.22 -21.18 13.84
C SER A 731 3.84 -20.82 13.28
N ARG A 732 2.79 -21.41 13.84
CA ARG A 732 1.41 -20.91 13.69
C ARG A 732 1.09 -19.95 14.82
N PHE A 733 0.24 -18.97 14.56
CA PHE A 733 -0.32 -18.16 15.63
C PHE A 733 -1.17 -19.04 16.56
N ARG A 734 -0.98 -18.87 17.87
CA ARG A 734 -1.87 -19.45 18.88
C ARG A 734 -3.32 -19.02 18.59
N ALA A 735 -4.27 -19.95 18.67
CA ALA A 735 -5.68 -19.65 18.43
C ALA A 735 -6.15 -18.50 19.35
N PRO A 736 -6.93 -17.52 18.86
CA PRO A 736 -7.44 -16.45 19.70
C PRO A 736 -8.40 -17.01 20.76
N PRO A 737 -8.47 -16.43 21.96
CA PRO A 737 -9.44 -16.85 22.97
C PRO A 737 -10.88 -16.61 22.45
N PRO A 738 -11.87 -17.44 22.84
CA PRO A 738 -13.24 -17.38 22.29
C PRO A 738 -13.95 -16.04 22.41
N ALA A 739 -13.54 -15.17 23.34
CA ALA A 739 -14.10 -13.83 23.50
C ALA A 739 -13.67 -12.83 22.39
N MET A 740 -12.64 -13.14 21.58
CA MET A 740 -12.19 -12.28 20.47
C MET A 740 -12.95 -12.55 19.16
N THR A 741 -13.77 -13.58 19.07
CA THR A 741 -14.54 -13.90 17.86
C THR A 741 -15.90 -13.18 17.86
N THR A 742 -15.92 -11.90 17.53
CA THR A 742 -17.19 -11.18 17.24
C THR A 742 -17.09 -10.33 15.98
N SER A 743 -18.05 -10.56 15.08
CA SER A 743 -18.40 -9.77 13.88
C SER A 743 -17.29 -9.50 12.85
N ALA A 744 -17.66 -9.63 11.57
CA ALA A 744 -16.80 -9.43 10.39
C ALA A 744 -15.80 -8.25 10.51
N PRO A 745 -14.59 -8.37 9.93
CA PRO A 745 -13.65 -7.26 9.87
C PRO A 745 -14.37 -6.04 9.27
N PRO A 746 -14.21 -4.83 9.85
CA PRO A 746 -14.77 -3.65 9.22
C PRO A 746 -14.24 -3.58 7.79
N THR A 747 -15.15 -3.38 6.84
CA THR A 747 -14.83 -3.18 5.42
C THR A 747 -14.17 -1.82 5.26
N GLU A 748 -12.91 -1.73 5.69
CA GLU A 748 -12.14 -0.51 5.85
C GLU A 748 -11.72 0.01 4.45
N ARG A 749 -12.67 0.68 3.78
CA ARG A 749 -12.50 1.35 2.47
C ARG A 749 -11.70 2.66 2.56
N ILE A 750 -11.28 3.07 3.75
CA ILE A 750 -10.65 4.36 4.05
C ILE A 750 -9.24 4.11 4.58
N GLY A 751 -8.25 4.86 4.08
CA GLY A 751 -6.88 4.79 4.59
C GLY A 751 -6.69 5.29 6.03
N ARG A 752 -5.47 5.13 6.55
CA ARG A 752 -5.16 5.12 7.98
C ARG A 752 -4.32 6.35 8.37
N GLY A 753 -4.87 7.20 9.23
CA GLY A 753 -4.40 8.58 9.45
C GLY A 753 -3.76 8.81 10.81
N THR A 754 -2.45 8.96 10.80
CA THR A 754 -1.62 9.26 11.97
C THR A 754 -0.45 10.12 11.49
N THR A 755 0.16 10.93 12.35
CA THR A 755 1.47 11.53 12.09
C THR A 755 2.42 11.22 13.25
N ALA A 756 3.72 11.21 12.98
CA ALA A 756 4.75 11.04 13.99
C ALA A 756 5.93 11.98 13.72
N PHE A 757 6.56 12.43 14.79
CA PHE A 757 7.67 13.37 14.72
C PHE A 757 8.59 13.19 15.92
N ALA A 758 9.87 13.49 15.72
CA ALA A 758 10.92 13.36 16.72
C ALA A 758 11.85 14.57 16.68
N VAL A 759 12.30 15.01 17.85
CA VAL A 759 13.28 16.08 18.00
C VAL A 759 14.32 15.65 19.01
N ALA A 760 15.60 15.87 18.69
CA ALA A 760 16.68 15.69 19.63
C ALA A 760 17.74 16.78 19.47
N ASP A 761 18.49 17.02 20.55
CA ASP A 761 19.65 17.91 20.56
C ASP A 761 20.95 17.20 20.97
N ALA A 762 22.07 17.83 20.64
CA ALA A 762 23.42 17.31 20.83
C ALA A 762 23.84 17.23 22.31
N ASP A 763 23.03 17.77 23.22
CA ASP A 763 23.19 17.62 24.66
C ASP A 763 22.51 16.36 25.22
N GLY A 764 21.71 15.68 24.39
CA GLY A 764 21.04 14.43 24.73
C GLY A 764 19.57 14.57 25.13
N ASN A 765 18.95 15.74 24.94
CA ASN A 765 17.51 15.85 25.10
C ASN A 765 16.83 15.15 23.91
N MET A 766 15.75 14.40 24.17
CA MET A 766 14.99 13.67 23.15
C MET A 766 13.49 13.74 23.40
N ILE A 767 12.69 13.95 22.35
CA ILE A 767 11.23 13.81 22.40
C ILE A 767 10.72 13.10 21.15
N ALA A 768 9.85 12.11 21.32
CA ALA A 768 9.14 11.42 20.25
C ALA A 768 7.63 11.52 20.47
N LEU A 769 6.87 11.80 19.41
CA LEU A 769 5.43 11.99 19.46
C LEU A 769 4.73 11.19 18.36
N THR A 770 3.51 10.75 18.67
CA THR A 770 2.58 10.20 17.67
C THR A 770 1.21 10.80 17.93
N GLN A 771 0.64 11.48 16.93
CA GLN A 771 -0.63 12.21 16.98
C GLN A 771 -1.58 11.72 15.89
N THR A 772 -2.89 11.70 16.14
CA THR A 772 -3.82 11.02 15.23
C THR A 772 -5.25 11.55 15.27
N LEU A 773 -5.98 11.36 14.17
CA LEU A 773 -7.45 11.37 14.11
C LEU A 773 -8.05 9.93 14.06
N SER A 774 -7.22 8.92 14.33
CA SER A 774 -7.41 7.47 14.11
C SER A 774 -7.34 7.02 12.65
N THR A 775 -8.28 7.45 11.80
CA THR A 775 -8.27 7.19 10.35
C THR A 775 -7.97 8.47 9.59
N TRP A 776 -7.66 8.36 8.29
CA TRP A 776 -7.62 9.56 7.47
C TRP A 776 -8.99 10.25 7.48
N GLY A 777 -8.96 11.59 7.54
CA GLY A 777 -10.14 12.43 7.71
C GLY A 777 -10.80 12.38 9.10
N GLY A 778 -10.44 11.42 9.95
CA GLY A 778 -11.13 11.16 11.22
C GLY A 778 -12.62 10.97 11.02
N THR A 779 -13.45 11.85 11.59
CA THR A 779 -14.91 11.86 11.38
C THR A 779 -15.34 12.33 9.99
N PHE A 780 -14.44 12.92 9.20
CA PHE A 780 -14.74 13.75 8.02
C PHE A 780 -15.63 14.95 8.30
N TYR A 781 -15.84 15.29 9.58
CA TYR A 781 -16.74 16.35 10.00
C TYR A 781 -15.95 17.55 10.54
N VAL A 782 -16.33 18.75 10.10
CA VAL A 782 -15.82 20.03 10.58
C VAL A 782 -16.99 20.81 11.18
N SER A 783 -16.82 21.34 12.39
CA SER A 783 -17.80 22.26 12.97
C SER A 783 -17.72 23.64 12.32
N GLU A 784 -18.90 24.24 12.07
CA GLU A 784 -19.04 25.52 11.36
C GLU A 784 -18.14 26.62 11.94
N GLY A 785 -17.31 27.20 11.08
CA GLY A 785 -16.38 28.29 11.45
C GLY A 785 -15.29 27.93 12.46
N LEU A 786 -14.98 26.64 12.67
CA LEU A 786 -13.81 26.17 13.45
C LEU A 786 -12.69 25.59 12.58
N GLY A 787 -13.01 25.01 11.43
CA GLY A 787 -12.05 24.67 10.38
C GLY A 787 -11.19 23.40 10.60
N PHE A 788 -11.34 22.66 11.70
CA PHE A 788 -10.56 21.43 11.96
C PHE A 788 -11.42 20.17 11.98
N LEU A 789 -10.80 19.02 11.68
CA LEU A 789 -11.40 17.68 11.72
C LEU A 789 -11.26 17.06 13.12
N TYR A 790 -12.24 16.23 13.51
CA TYR A 790 -12.22 15.48 14.78
C TYR A 790 -11.73 14.04 14.58
N ASN A 791 -11.11 13.47 15.62
CA ASN A 791 -10.85 12.02 15.71
C ASN A 791 -12.16 11.22 15.61
N ASN A 792 -12.11 9.99 15.09
CA ASN A 792 -13.27 9.07 15.08
C ASN A 792 -13.08 7.86 16.01
N HIS A 793 -12.56 8.06 17.23
CA HIS A 793 -12.30 6.96 18.17
C HIS A 793 -13.57 6.30 18.76
N LEU A 794 -14.75 6.92 18.64
CA LEU A 794 -16.02 6.31 19.07
C LEU A 794 -16.62 5.34 18.03
N ARG A 795 -15.97 5.15 16.87
CA ARG A 795 -16.54 4.40 15.73
C ARG A 795 -16.76 2.90 15.97
N PHE A 796 -17.84 2.38 15.38
CA PHE A 796 -18.13 0.95 15.23
C PHE A 796 -19.02 0.69 14.01
N GLY A 797 -18.78 -0.43 13.33
CA GLY A 797 -19.76 -1.00 12.40
C GLY A 797 -20.96 -1.55 13.18
N GLY A 798 -22.17 -1.38 12.65
CA GLY A 798 -23.43 -1.65 13.36
C GLY A 798 -23.49 -3.03 14.02
N GLY A 799 -23.91 -3.05 15.30
CA GLY A 799 -23.90 -4.24 16.14
C GLY A 799 -23.58 -3.89 17.60
N GLY A 800 -24.46 -3.14 18.25
CA GLY A 800 -24.30 -2.77 19.66
C GLY A 800 -24.33 -4.01 20.56
N GLY A 801 -23.17 -4.45 21.05
CA GLY A 801 -23.09 -5.73 21.77
C GLY A 801 -21.77 -6.09 22.48
N GLN A 802 -20.78 -5.19 22.58
CA GLN A 802 -19.56 -5.47 23.37
C GLN A 802 -19.56 -4.72 24.71
N PRO A 803 -19.62 -5.42 25.87
CA PRO A 803 -19.49 -4.82 27.19
C PRO A 803 -18.19 -4.02 27.36
N GLY A 804 -18.31 -2.80 27.88
CA GLY A 804 -17.20 -1.90 28.16
C GLY A 804 -16.51 -1.30 26.91
N ARG A 805 -17.16 -1.30 25.73
CA ARG A 805 -16.65 -0.56 24.55
C ARG A 805 -16.91 0.95 24.65
N PHE A 806 -18.02 1.32 25.29
CA PHE A 806 -18.34 2.70 25.64
C PHE A 806 -18.25 2.82 27.17
N LEU A 807 -17.09 3.26 27.64
CA LEU A 807 -16.86 3.63 29.04
C LEU A 807 -16.70 5.15 29.07
N PRO A 808 -17.71 5.91 29.51
CA PRO A 808 -17.61 7.36 29.66
C PRO A 808 -16.32 7.78 30.38
N LEU A 809 -15.70 8.85 29.90
CA LEU A 809 -14.41 9.41 30.37
C LEU A 809 -13.17 8.51 30.15
N ALA A 810 -13.31 7.29 29.65
CA ALA A 810 -12.15 6.44 29.36
C ALA A 810 -11.33 7.01 28.21
N ARG A 811 -10.00 6.92 28.33
CA ARG A 811 -9.08 7.17 27.24
C ARG A 811 -9.02 5.98 26.27
N SER A 812 -9.08 6.29 24.98
CA SER A 812 -9.04 5.27 23.93
C SER A 812 -7.73 4.50 23.90
N SER A 813 -7.82 3.18 23.66
CA SER A 813 -6.66 2.36 23.28
C SER A 813 -6.39 2.52 21.78
N THR A 814 -5.13 2.68 21.41
CA THR A 814 -4.66 2.87 20.02
C THR A 814 -3.30 2.21 19.84
N THR A 815 -2.63 2.42 18.70
CA THR A 815 -1.32 1.85 18.37
C THR A 815 -0.15 2.84 18.43
N ASN A 816 -0.31 4.03 19.03
CA ASN A 816 0.75 5.04 19.15
C ASN A 816 1.97 4.45 19.90
N VAL A 817 3.18 4.51 19.35
CA VAL A 817 4.36 3.92 20.02
C VAL A 817 5.64 4.78 19.95
N PRO A 818 5.57 6.09 20.29
CA PRO A 818 6.78 6.90 20.48
C PRO A 818 7.70 6.20 21.49
N THR A 819 8.97 6.05 21.10
CA THR A 819 9.92 5.16 21.80
C THR A 819 11.29 5.82 21.87
N LEU A 820 11.93 5.74 23.04
CA LEU A 820 13.28 6.28 23.31
C LEU A 820 14.23 5.16 23.75
N LEU A 821 15.45 5.15 23.22
CA LEU A 821 16.48 4.16 23.54
C LEU A 821 17.70 4.83 24.17
N PHE A 822 18.25 4.14 25.17
CA PHE A 822 19.43 4.56 25.91
C PHE A 822 20.44 3.41 26.04
N ARG A 823 21.72 3.72 25.85
CA ARG A 823 22.82 2.79 26.15
C ARG A 823 23.16 2.94 27.65
N PRO A 824 23.15 1.87 28.46
CA PRO A 824 23.46 1.98 29.87
C PRO A 824 24.88 2.49 30.09
N GLU A 825 25.04 3.27 31.15
CA GLU A 825 26.32 3.81 31.60
C GLU A 825 26.56 3.32 33.04
N PRO A 826 27.56 2.46 33.29
CA PRO A 826 27.80 1.90 34.61
C PRO A 826 28.00 2.97 35.68
N GLY A 827 27.15 2.96 36.71
CA GLY A 827 27.20 3.92 37.82
C GLY A 827 26.46 5.25 37.57
N ALA A 828 25.80 5.44 36.44
CA ALA A 828 24.92 6.60 36.22
C ALA A 828 23.58 6.44 36.98
N GLU A 829 23.08 7.53 37.57
CA GLU A 829 21.77 7.58 38.25
C GLU A 829 20.58 7.80 37.30
N GLY A 830 20.84 7.90 35.99
CA GLY A 830 19.85 8.18 34.95
C GLY A 830 19.59 6.99 34.01
N PRO A 831 18.88 7.18 32.88
CA PRO A 831 18.53 6.09 31.96
C PRO A 831 19.71 5.56 31.14
N GLY A 832 20.87 6.21 31.23
CA GLY A 832 22.07 5.99 30.41
C GLY A 832 22.26 7.07 29.35
N VAL A 833 23.15 6.80 28.40
CA VAL A 833 23.45 7.68 27.28
C VAL A 833 22.31 7.63 26.25
N PRO A 834 21.69 8.76 25.86
CA PRO A 834 20.70 8.85 24.77
C PRO A 834 21.23 8.29 23.44
N VAL A 835 20.40 7.56 22.69
CA VAL A 835 20.81 6.92 21.41
C VAL A 835 19.83 7.17 20.28
N LEU A 836 18.54 6.89 20.48
CA LEU A 836 17.52 6.97 19.42
C LEU A 836 16.20 7.46 20.00
N ALA A 837 15.56 8.41 19.32
CA ALA A 837 14.15 8.72 19.47
C ALA A 837 13.42 8.40 18.16
N VAL A 838 12.34 7.63 18.24
CA VAL A 838 11.58 7.19 17.07
C VAL A 838 10.07 7.22 17.32
N GLY A 839 9.32 7.65 16.32
CA GLY A 839 7.86 7.52 16.24
C GLY A 839 7.45 7.12 14.83
N ALA A 840 6.30 6.44 14.70
CA ALA A 840 5.76 6.03 13.40
C ALA A 840 4.24 6.21 13.33
N ALA A 841 3.73 6.22 12.10
CA ALA A 841 2.33 6.38 11.72
C ALA A 841 1.89 5.26 10.73
N GLY A 842 0.58 5.02 10.61
CA GLY A 842 0.02 3.96 9.73
C GLY A 842 -0.68 2.79 10.44
N ASN A 843 -1.34 3.04 11.58
CA ASN A 843 -2.11 2.05 12.36
C ASN A 843 -1.29 0.78 12.71
N ALA A 844 -1.52 -0.37 12.06
CA ALA A 844 -0.81 -1.61 12.34
C ALA A 844 0.69 -1.53 11.98
N TRP A 845 1.05 -0.69 11.00
CA TRP A 845 2.45 -0.45 10.61
C TRP A 845 3.25 0.37 11.63
N ILE A 846 2.60 0.98 12.64
CA ILE A 846 3.28 1.79 13.65
C ILE A 846 4.25 0.94 14.48
N LEU A 847 3.73 -0.15 15.06
CA LEU A 847 4.55 -1.13 15.80
C LEU A 847 5.62 -1.75 14.90
N ALA A 848 5.26 -2.08 13.65
CA ALA A 848 6.18 -2.69 12.70
C ALA A 848 7.35 -1.78 12.33
N SER A 849 7.06 -0.52 12.00
CA SER A 849 8.07 0.45 11.59
C SER A 849 9.03 0.75 12.73
N VAL A 850 8.52 1.02 13.95
CA VAL A 850 9.38 1.24 15.13
C VAL A 850 10.25 0.01 15.42
N TYR A 851 9.70 -1.20 15.34
CA TYR A 851 10.48 -2.43 15.49
C TYR A 851 11.60 -2.54 14.44
N ASN A 852 11.28 -2.48 13.15
CA ASN A 852 12.26 -2.59 12.06
C ASN A 852 13.36 -1.50 12.16
N ILE A 853 13.00 -0.25 12.50
CA ILE A 853 13.96 0.86 12.67
C ILE A 853 14.91 0.58 13.85
N ILE A 854 14.41 0.08 14.98
CA ILE A 854 15.25 -0.30 16.13
C ILE A 854 16.26 -1.40 15.74
N LEU A 855 15.83 -2.41 14.98
CA LEU A 855 16.73 -3.45 14.47
C LEU A 855 17.81 -2.86 13.54
N ASN A 856 17.43 -1.98 12.62
CA ASN A 856 18.38 -1.36 11.69
C ASN A 856 19.40 -0.46 12.39
N VAL A 857 18.99 0.34 13.37
CA VAL A 857 19.92 1.21 14.11
C VAL A 857 20.84 0.37 15.01
N LEU A 858 20.30 -0.50 15.86
CA LEU A 858 21.11 -1.20 16.87
C LEU A 858 21.88 -2.42 16.35
N ASP A 859 21.22 -3.30 15.59
CA ASP A 859 21.84 -4.53 15.06
C ASP A 859 22.42 -4.29 13.66
N GLY A 860 21.81 -3.42 12.86
CA GLY A 860 22.32 -2.99 11.57
C GLY A 860 23.57 -2.12 11.68
N GLY A 861 23.62 -1.24 12.70
CA GLY A 861 24.60 -0.15 12.77
C GLY A 861 24.27 1.00 11.80
N MET A 862 23.01 1.10 11.37
CA MET A 862 22.57 2.07 10.37
C MET A 862 22.42 3.48 10.94
N SER A 863 22.70 4.46 10.08
CA SER A 863 22.32 5.86 10.26
C SER A 863 20.81 6.02 10.42
N ALA A 864 20.34 7.15 10.98
CA ALA A 864 18.91 7.44 11.11
C ALA A 864 18.18 7.38 9.76
N GLN A 865 18.75 7.98 8.71
CA GLN A 865 18.18 7.95 7.37
C GLN A 865 18.23 6.55 6.73
N GLN A 866 19.33 5.82 6.92
CA GLN A 866 19.45 4.43 6.43
C GLN A 866 18.41 3.51 7.07
N ALA A 867 18.22 3.58 8.39
CA ALA A 867 17.25 2.76 9.12
C ALA A 867 15.79 3.08 8.75
N ILE A 868 15.53 4.33 8.34
CA ILE A 868 14.24 4.78 7.82
C ILE A 868 14.00 4.26 6.40
N GLU A 869 14.98 4.29 5.51
CA GLU A 869 14.80 3.85 4.12
C GLU A 869 14.92 2.34 3.90
N ALA A 870 15.51 1.61 4.84
CA ALA A 870 15.51 0.16 4.87
C ALA A 870 14.08 -0.42 4.75
N PRO A 871 13.89 -1.54 4.03
CA PRO A 871 12.57 -2.11 3.80
C PRO A 871 12.06 -2.85 5.04
N ARG A 872 10.75 -2.76 5.25
CA ARG A 872 10.07 -3.15 6.49
C ARG A 872 9.11 -4.32 6.27
N PHE A 873 8.85 -5.07 7.33
CA PHE A 873 7.83 -6.11 7.35
C PHE A 873 6.78 -5.89 8.44
N LEU A 874 5.52 -6.24 8.16
CA LEU A 874 4.39 -6.25 9.09
C LEU A 874 3.78 -7.65 9.17
N ILE A 875 3.65 -8.18 10.39
CA ILE A 875 3.13 -9.52 10.65
C ILE A 875 1.68 -9.42 11.13
N GLY A 876 0.76 -10.02 10.39
CA GLY A 876 -0.66 -10.13 10.74
C GLY A 876 -1.15 -11.58 10.66
N ARG A 877 -2.35 -11.84 11.19
CA ARG A 877 -3.06 -13.10 10.95
C ARG A 877 -3.64 -13.10 9.53
N ASP A 878 -3.65 -14.26 8.89
CA ASP A 878 -4.33 -14.45 7.61
C ASP A 878 -5.86 -14.44 7.83
N PRO A 879 -6.64 -13.55 7.17
CA PRO A 879 -8.10 -13.53 7.30
C PRO A 879 -8.78 -14.83 6.84
N SER A 880 -8.14 -15.60 5.94
CA SER A 880 -8.64 -16.87 5.44
C SER A 880 -8.25 -18.07 6.32
N ALA A 881 -7.24 -17.91 7.17
CA ALA A 881 -6.74 -18.93 8.09
C ALA A 881 -6.22 -18.26 9.39
N PRO A 882 -7.07 -18.03 10.41
CA PRO A 882 -6.72 -17.20 11.56
C PRO A 882 -5.56 -17.69 12.44
N ASP A 883 -5.13 -18.95 12.28
CA ASP A 883 -3.95 -19.56 12.89
C ASP A 883 -2.69 -19.45 12.02
N ALA A 884 -2.82 -19.10 10.74
CA ALA A 884 -1.70 -18.80 9.85
C ALA A 884 -1.27 -17.34 9.96
N ALA A 885 0.02 -17.09 9.71
CA ALA A 885 0.58 -15.75 9.59
C ALA A 885 0.62 -15.30 8.13
N ARG A 886 0.35 -14.02 7.90
CA ARG A 886 0.58 -13.31 6.64
C ARG A 886 1.57 -12.18 6.91
N ILE A 887 2.71 -12.22 6.24
CA ILE A 887 3.80 -11.27 6.44
C ILE A 887 3.79 -10.30 5.26
N GLN A 888 3.28 -9.10 5.49
CA GLN A 888 3.37 -8.03 4.50
C GLN A 888 4.83 -7.51 4.47
N ILE A 889 5.40 -7.37 3.30
CA ILE A 889 6.77 -6.86 3.11
C ILE A 889 6.78 -5.74 2.08
N GLU A 890 7.65 -4.77 2.28
CA GLU A 890 8.03 -3.82 1.23
C GLU A 890 8.86 -4.51 0.12
N ASP A 891 9.10 -3.80 -0.97
CA ASP A 891 10.10 -4.20 -1.95
C ASP A 891 11.53 -4.16 -1.34
N ARG A 892 12.56 -4.56 -2.09
CA ARG A 892 13.98 -4.53 -1.65
C ARG A 892 14.42 -5.61 -0.64
N PHE A 893 13.55 -6.48 -0.14
CA PHE A 893 14.00 -7.73 0.49
C PHE A 893 14.64 -8.66 -0.55
N PRO A 894 15.87 -9.17 -0.36
CA PRO A 894 16.53 -10.04 -1.33
C PRO A 894 15.77 -11.36 -1.53
N ILE A 895 15.57 -11.77 -2.80
CA ILE A 895 14.77 -12.97 -3.11
C ILE A 895 15.32 -14.24 -2.44
N ALA A 896 16.64 -14.43 -2.43
CA ALA A 896 17.27 -15.60 -1.80
C ALA A 896 17.02 -15.71 -0.27
N VAL A 897 16.75 -14.57 0.40
CA VAL A 897 16.32 -14.57 1.81
C VAL A 897 14.85 -14.96 1.92
N LEU A 898 14.00 -14.45 1.02
CA LEU A 898 12.58 -14.79 0.98
C LEU A 898 12.36 -16.28 0.66
N ASP A 899 13.01 -16.81 -0.38
CA ASP A 899 12.93 -18.21 -0.80
C ASP A 899 13.28 -19.19 0.34
N ASP A 900 14.34 -18.89 1.08
CA ASP A 900 14.74 -19.67 2.25
C ASP A 900 13.64 -19.64 3.32
N LEU A 901 13.09 -18.46 3.65
CA LEU A 901 12.01 -18.33 4.63
C LEU A 901 10.71 -19.00 4.16
N GLU A 902 10.38 -18.96 2.88
CA GLU A 902 9.23 -19.69 2.29
C GLU A 902 9.44 -21.20 2.38
N SER A 903 10.68 -21.69 2.21
CA SER A 903 11.02 -23.11 2.44
C SER A 903 10.82 -23.52 3.92
N ARG A 904 10.99 -22.59 4.87
CA ARG A 904 10.64 -22.77 6.30
C ARG A 904 9.13 -22.62 6.56
N GLY A 905 8.31 -22.31 5.55
CA GLY A 905 6.85 -22.18 5.65
C GLY A 905 6.33 -20.79 6.01
N HIS A 906 7.15 -19.74 5.91
CA HIS A 906 6.67 -18.36 5.94
C HIS A 906 5.81 -18.04 4.70
N ARG A 907 4.98 -17.00 4.79
CA ARG A 907 4.11 -16.55 3.69
C ARG A 907 4.20 -15.04 3.54
N PHE A 908 4.81 -14.59 2.45
CA PHE A 908 5.00 -13.18 2.17
C PHE A 908 3.89 -12.62 1.27
N GLN A 909 3.57 -11.35 1.50
CA GLN A 909 2.73 -10.54 0.64
C GLN A 909 3.47 -9.23 0.37
N LYS A 910 4.04 -9.09 -0.83
CA LYS A 910 4.65 -7.82 -1.25
C LYS A 910 3.56 -6.74 -1.31
N ILE A 911 3.73 -5.68 -0.52
CA ILE A 911 2.98 -4.44 -0.72
C ILE A 911 3.55 -3.73 -1.95
N SER A 912 2.72 -3.00 -2.68
CA SER A 912 3.19 -2.26 -3.85
C SER A 912 4.01 -1.03 -3.45
N ARG A 913 4.86 -0.57 -4.37
CA ARG A 913 5.62 0.68 -4.25
C ARG A 913 4.74 1.93 -4.02
N LYS A 914 3.49 1.93 -4.49
CA LYS A 914 2.51 3.00 -4.18
C LYS A 914 1.79 2.80 -2.85
N GLY A 915 1.91 1.62 -2.25
CA GLY A 915 1.51 1.28 -0.88
C GLY A 915 2.57 1.61 0.15
N GLU A 916 3.84 1.42 -0.16
CA GLU A 916 4.98 1.92 0.64
C GLU A 916 4.75 3.41 0.95
N VAL A 917 4.36 4.20 -0.06
CA VAL A 917 4.01 5.62 0.04
C VAL A 917 2.77 5.92 0.94
N ARG A 918 2.05 4.90 1.40
CA ARG A 918 0.81 5.02 2.21
C ARG A 918 0.83 4.27 3.54
N TYR A 919 1.83 3.42 3.79
CA TYR A 919 1.85 2.51 4.94
C TYR A 919 3.18 2.55 5.69
N GLY A 920 3.13 2.89 6.98
CA GLY A 920 4.32 2.88 7.83
C GLY A 920 5.29 3.98 7.44
N TYR A 921 5.05 5.21 7.89
CA TYR A 921 6.00 6.32 7.77
C TYR A 921 6.45 6.78 9.15
N ALA A 922 7.72 7.14 9.27
CA ALA A 922 8.38 7.33 10.56
C ALA A 922 9.30 8.55 10.60
N ALA A 923 9.51 9.05 11.83
CA ALA A 923 10.49 10.06 12.15
C ALA A 923 11.46 9.48 13.17
N ALA A 924 12.76 9.49 12.85
CA ALA A 924 13.82 9.02 13.73
C ALA A 924 14.91 10.06 13.89
N VAL A 925 15.45 10.20 15.10
CA VAL A 925 16.68 10.95 15.37
C VAL A 925 17.64 10.09 16.18
N VAL A 926 18.89 9.98 15.70
CA VAL A 926 20.00 9.28 16.38
C VAL A 926 20.92 10.32 17.01
N VAL A 927 21.36 10.06 18.24
CA VAL A 927 22.15 11.00 19.05
C VAL A 927 23.50 10.38 19.41
N ASP A 928 24.57 11.12 19.15
CA ASP A 928 25.93 10.85 19.65
C ASP A 928 26.37 12.03 20.52
N THR A 929 26.11 11.93 21.83
CA THR A 929 26.49 12.97 22.80
C THR A 929 28.02 13.10 22.96
N GLY A 930 28.78 12.05 22.66
CA GLY A 930 30.24 12.07 22.73
C GLY A 930 30.87 12.89 21.61
N ARG A 931 30.30 12.83 20.39
CA ARG A 931 30.64 13.69 19.26
C ARG A 931 29.86 15.01 19.22
N ARG A 932 28.90 15.20 20.14
CA ARG A 932 27.90 16.29 20.11
C ARG A 932 27.22 16.39 18.74
N MET A 933 26.66 15.28 18.26
CA MET A 933 26.02 15.18 16.96
C MET A 933 24.61 14.58 17.08
N VAL A 934 23.69 15.09 16.29
CA VAL A 934 22.36 14.50 16.06
C VAL A 934 22.18 14.29 14.57
N GLU A 935 21.69 13.13 14.17
CA GLU A 935 21.25 12.81 12.81
C GLU A 935 19.73 12.60 12.80
N GLY A 936 19.02 13.18 11.83
CA GLY A 936 17.61 12.91 11.58
C GLY A 936 17.38 12.13 10.29
N GLY A 937 16.53 11.11 10.36
CA GLY A 937 16.05 10.31 9.25
C GLY A 937 14.59 10.61 8.95
N ALA A 938 14.29 11.06 7.73
CA ALA A 938 12.97 11.44 7.26
C ALA A 938 12.46 10.50 6.16
N ASP A 939 11.26 9.95 6.34
CA ASP A 939 10.72 8.90 5.48
C ASP A 939 10.33 9.39 4.08
N PRO A 940 11.03 8.98 3.00
CA PRO A 940 10.72 9.42 1.63
C PRO A 940 9.39 8.85 1.10
N ARG A 941 8.78 7.92 1.84
CA ARG A 941 7.44 7.38 1.55
C ARG A 941 6.33 8.43 1.72
N ARG A 942 6.59 9.55 2.38
CA ARG A 942 5.66 10.69 2.44
C ARG A 942 6.48 11.98 2.45
N SER A 943 5.83 13.11 2.68
CA SER A 943 6.43 14.44 2.71
C SER A 943 7.35 14.71 3.92
N HIS A 944 7.86 13.67 4.58
CA HIS A 944 8.64 13.84 5.80
C HIS A 944 9.93 14.60 5.49
N ALA A 945 10.33 15.49 6.39
CA ALA A 945 11.59 16.22 6.27
C ALA A 945 12.31 16.30 7.61
N ALA A 946 13.63 16.20 7.55
CA ALA A 946 14.52 16.54 8.65
C ALA A 946 15.05 17.97 8.45
N ARG A 947 15.07 18.77 9.53
CA ARG A 947 15.63 20.13 9.55
C ARG A 947 16.65 20.23 10.67
N ALA A 948 17.90 20.49 10.27
CA ALA A 948 18.97 20.84 11.18
C ALA A 948 18.78 22.26 11.72
N VAL A 949 19.03 22.46 13.01
CA VAL A 949 19.24 23.76 13.64
C VAL A 949 20.73 24.08 13.54
N GLN A 950 21.09 25.27 13.04
CA GLN A 950 22.48 25.78 13.01
C GLN A 950 22.75 26.70 14.19
#